data_AF-A0A7X7WZ53-F1
#
_entry.id   AF-A0A7X7WZ53-F1
#
_cell.length_a   1.000
_cell.length_b   1.000
_cell.length_c   1.000
_cell.angle_alpha   90.00
_cell.angle_beta   90.00
_cell.angle_gamma   90.00
#
_symmetry.space_group_name_H-M   'P 1'
#
loop_
_entity.id
_entity.type
_entity.pdbx_description
1 polymer ?
#
loop_
_entity_poly.entity_id
_entity_poly.type
_entity_poly.pdbx_seq_one_letter_code
_entity_poly.pdbx_strand_id
1 'polypeptide(L)'
;MRKIKSRYFLLCALLLSLCCSLKAQHREIAFEHTTLQEALKKATAQNKILFVDCYTDFCGPCKVMSATVFKTDSVADFFNKTFVSLKLDMLSEDGKKYATVYKVGVYPTFLLLDGAGKEIYKFVGGQPADKFMAQIRSGMDPKNYLLAMNKMYASGKYTDAFMQEYIKQKIKVFELKDAKDLAKQYIEKLAVERRSLPENWFLYSDRYLIGAKAFDSNYLLEHWSDFLKSIGENTVYNQIGALYRDITESVLRGWYFMDFKPDPADFDYYAQRMTSIPTMPYQQDYLTMMDICKALCLKDTVTARQLLCEKVPDFDPENQHILFGALDSILPYNSALLHELAIKIVRSGKKSNLYNYLKSLLKPEEAYEGEKYDVPNLETKIGSITIVPFFHPTKKMFWYCFEDGNDKTHYYAYDVRKGKYELYNEHVVDSLAQTIYPNEEFDPQVTYSPEFDRESLLAKVSIKNKIYIYNDSSRVLLPSSPKQYPMVEYGMSPDSKYKITVENYNLWQEDMSTHQRKQLTFDGDKDYEYVLADLVWLSANRYYIVRNDSRNVRTFSVLHSMGYPGPVVSTYKYELPGDSIVAMQELFVGDVQKGSIVKVNVSKWRWQQLEILKVNDVADKVYFLRSKRTRDEAELCTADAVSGEIKIIINEISKPYLNKELFRIQVENRGNDIFVWSDRTGWGHIYHYSATGKLLNPVTSGAWTTGCILKVDNQKHRLYLYGYGREKGINPNYAFLYGVDFNGKHLKCLTPENATHNVFMSSSTDLFVDNFSRIDTVPQVSVRSTDGKLLSTIEHIDVSKLLTYGWKYPEQFTVKAADGVTDLYGIMWKPYDFDPNKKYPIVSQVYPGPFTETVWTDFTVFDRYNNTALAQRGIIVVCMGHRGGSPYRDKKYATYCYGNLRDYALADDKCGLEQLAKKYPFIDINRVGIFGHSGGAAMAVSAMCTYPDFYKVGVASSGNHDNTIYNRTWGETYQGIGEDNHFTVKTNLELAKNLKGKLLLVTGESDENVHPAQTLRLVNELILDNKNFDMLVLPGQSHHYDPAYQSYFEKKKRDYFTQYLVNQ
;
A
#
# COMPACT_ATOMS: atom_id res chain seq x y z
N MET A 1 29.87 11.18 2.47
CA MET A 1 29.16 11.15 1.16
C MET A 1 29.97 11.58 -0.08
N ARG A 2 31.31 11.70 -0.05
CA ARG A 2 32.13 11.96 -1.28
C ARG A 2 32.92 10.75 -1.82
N LYS A 3 33.00 9.63 -1.09
CA LYS A 3 33.70 8.40 -1.55
C LYS A 3 32.82 7.38 -2.30
N ILE A 4 31.51 7.62 -2.42
CA ILE A 4 30.58 6.71 -3.12
C ILE A 4 30.47 7.05 -4.61
N LYS A 5 30.65 8.32 -5.02
CA LYS A 5 30.52 8.70 -6.45
C LYS A 5 31.70 8.27 -7.34
N SER A 6 32.89 7.99 -6.79
CA SER A 6 34.05 7.57 -7.60
C SER A 6 34.10 6.05 -7.86
N ARG A 7 33.45 5.22 -7.03
CA ARG A 7 33.39 3.76 -7.25
C ARG A 7 32.34 3.34 -8.28
N TYR A 8 31.27 4.13 -8.46
CA TYR A 8 30.27 3.87 -9.52
C TYR A 8 30.81 4.17 -10.93
N PHE A 9 31.73 5.14 -11.08
CA PHE A 9 32.30 5.46 -12.39
C PHE A 9 33.31 4.41 -12.89
N LEU A 10 34.08 3.80 -11.97
CA LEU A 10 35.01 2.70 -12.32
C LEU A 10 34.31 1.34 -12.51
N LEU A 11 33.20 1.07 -11.80
CA LEU A 11 32.43 -0.17 -12.02
C LEU A 11 31.67 -0.12 -13.36
N CYS A 12 31.17 1.04 -13.77
CA CYS A 12 30.56 1.21 -15.10
C CYS A 12 31.57 1.06 -16.24
N ALA A 13 32.82 1.51 -16.07
CA ALA A 13 33.86 1.36 -17.09
C ALA A 13 34.42 -0.08 -17.20
N LEU A 14 34.44 -0.85 -16.10
CA LEU A 14 34.84 -2.26 -16.10
C LEU A 14 33.72 -3.21 -16.59
N LEU A 15 32.45 -2.85 -16.40
CA LEU A 15 31.30 -3.57 -17.01
C LEU A 15 31.16 -3.30 -18.52
N LEU A 16 31.63 -2.15 -19.00
CA LEU A 16 31.67 -1.82 -20.43
C LEU A 16 32.85 -2.47 -21.18
N SER A 17 33.89 -2.95 -20.49
CA SER A 17 35.06 -3.61 -21.12
C SER A 17 35.04 -5.14 -21.05
N LEU A 18 34.18 -5.75 -20.23
CA LEU A 18 33.93 -7.22 -20.26
C LEU A 18 32.79 -7.66 -21.21
N CYS A 19 32.12 -6.73 -21.89
CA CYS A 19 31.10 -7.05 -22.91
C CYS A 19 31.64 -7.08 -24.36
N CYS A 20 32.95 -6.97 -24.56
CA CYS A 20 33.59 -7.06 -25.87
C CYS A 20 34.30 -8.40 -26.07
N SER A 21 33.56 -9.50 -26.13
CA SER A 21 33.86 -10.71 -26.92
C SER A 21 32.90 -11.87 -26.62
N LEU A 22 31.59 -11.60 -26.61
CA LEU A 22 30.59 -12.62 -26.92
C LEU A 22 29.66 -12.01 -27.97
N LYS A 23 29.92 -12.29 -29.25
CA LYS A 23 28.92 -12.07 -30.29
C LYS A 23 27.78 -13.05 -30.01
N ALA A 24 26.76 -12.64 -29.26
CA ALA A 24 25.44 -13.24 -29.37
C ALA A 24 24.98 -12.99 -30.81
N GLN A 25 25.09 -14.00 -31.68
CA GLN A 25 24.47 -13.95 -33.00
C GLN A 25 22.97 -13.97 -32.76
N HIS A 26 22.29 -12.82 -32.87
CA HIS A 26 20.84 -12.80 -33.06
C HIS A 26 20.55 -13.52 -34.37
N ARG A 27 20.15 -14.80 -34.31
CA ARG A 27 19.79 -15.57 -35.51
C ARG A 27 18.31 -15.41 -35.77
N GLU A 28 17.96 -15.13 -37.01
CA GLU A 28 16.58 -15.07 -37.48
C GLU A 28 16.38 -15.99 -38.69
N ILE A 29 15.13 -16.37 -38.96
CA ILE A 29 14.80 -17.07 -40.20
C ILE A 29 15.18 -16.18 -41.38
N ALA A 30 16.00 -16.70 -42.28
CA ALA A 30 16.41 -16.04 -43.52
C ALA A 30 15.28 -16.15 -44.54
N PHE A 31 14.48 -15.08 -44.62
CA PHE A 31 13.42 -14.97 -45.61
C PHE A 31 13.94 -14.43 -46.94
N GLU A 32 13.51 -15.03 -48.03
CA GLU A 32 13.65 -14.48 -49.37
C GLU A 32 12.70 -13.30 -49.56
N HIS A 33 13.16 -12.27 -50.27
CA HIS A 33 12.37 -11.10 -50.65
C HIS A 33 12.16 -11.10 -52.17
N THR A 34 11.49 -12.13 -52.69
CA THR A 34 11.22 -12.32 -54.13
C THR A 34 9.78 -12.84 -54.36
N THR A 35 9.39 -13.08 -55.61
CA THR A 35 8.14 -13.73 -55.99
C THR A 35 8.11 -15.21 -55.60
N LEU A 36 6.91 -15.76 -55.38
CA LEU A 36 6.70 -17.18 -55.08
C LEU A 36 7.30 -18.08 -56.16
N GLN A 37 7.23 -17.69 -57.43
CA GLN A 37 7.81 -18.45 -58.55
C GLN A 37 9.33 -18.54 -58.46
N GLU A 38 10.01 -17.46 -58.08
CA GLU A 38 11.46 -17.48 -57.91
C GLU A 38 11.88 -18.26 -56.66
N ALA A 39 11.14 -18.12 -55.57
CA ALA A 39 11.36 -18.91 -54.36
C ALA A 39 11.15 -20.42 -54.62
N LEU A 40 10.16 -20.82 -55.42
CA LEU A 40 9.94 -22.20 -55.85
C LEU A 40 11.09 -22.71 -56.73
N LYS A 41 11.58 -21.92 -57.69
CA LYS A 41 12.77 -22.30 -58.48
C LYS A 41 13.98 -22.55 -57.58
N LYS A 42 14.20 -21.69 -56.57
CA LYS A 42 15.29 -21.84 -55.60
C LYS A 42 15.10 -23.09 -54.73
N ALA A 43 13.89 -23.33 -54.24
CA ALA A 43 13.56 -24.52 -53.45
C ALA A 43 13.80 -25.82 -54.25
N THR A 44 13.38 -25.86 -55.51
CA THR A 44 13.63 -26.99 -56.42
C THR A 44 15.11 -27.18 -56.72
N ALA A 45 15.85 -26.11 -56.99
CA ALA A 45 17.30 -26.18 -57.22
C ALA A 45 18.07 -26.69 -55.99
N GLN A 46 17.58 -26.41 -54.78
CA GLN A 46 18.17 -26.86 -53.53
C GLN A 46 17.59 -28.16 -52.98
N ASN A 47 16.60 -28.76 -53.67
CA ASN A 47 15.83 -29.91 -53.20
C ASN A 47 15.27 -29.74 -51.77
N LYS A 48 14.75 -28.54 -51.46
CA LYS A 48 14.14 -28.19 -50.17
C LYS A 48 12.63 -27.94 -50.32
N ILE A 49 11.90 -28.10 -49.22
CA ILE A 49 10.52 -27.62 -49.10
C ILE A 49 10.55 -26.08 -49.03
N LEU A 50 9.56 -25.44 -49.66
CA LEU A 50 9.35 -24.00 -49.54
C LEU A 50 8.40 -23.73 -48.37
N PHE A 51 8.86 -23.00 -47.36
CA PHE A 51 8.02 -22.43 -46.31
C PHE A 51 7.58 -21.03 -46.73
N VAL A 52 6.28 -20.73 -46.60
CA VAL A 52 5.75 -19.39 -46.91
C VAL A 52 5.01 -18.83 -45.70
N ASP A 53 5.44 -17.65 -45.22
CA ASP A 53 4.71 -16.80 -44.28
C ASP A 53 3.82 -15.83 -45.07
N CYS A 54 2.53 -16.13 -45.12
CA CYS A 54 1.52 -15.28 -45.75
C CYS A 54 1.04 -14.24 -44.73
N TYR A 55 1.49 -12.99 -44.88
CA TYR A 55 1.28 -11.92 -43.92
C TYR A 55 0.69 -10.66 -44.56
N THR A 56 0.31 -9.70 -43.72
CA THR A 56 0.04 -8.30 -44.10
C THR A 56 0.64 -7.35 -43.06
N ASP A 57 0.95 -6.11 -43.45
CA ASP A 57 1.59 -5.13 -42.55
C ASP A 57 0.69 -4.65 -41.40
N PHE A 58 -0.63 -4.73 -41.54
CA PHE A 58 -1.57 -4.37 -40.47
C PHE A 58 -1.85 -5.53 -39.50
N CYS A 59 -1.37 -6.74 -39.79
CA CYS A 59 -1.60 -7.93 -38.97
C CYS A 59 -0.74 -7.91 -37.69
N GLY A 60 -1.38 -7.62 -36.55
CA GLY A 60 -0.74 -7.65 -35.22
C GLY A 60 -0.06 -9.00 -34.90
N PRO A 61 -0.75 -10.14 -35.01
CA PRO A 61 -0.14 -11.45 -34.78
C PRO A 61 1.06 -11.75 -35.68
N CYS A 62 1.06 -11.31 -36.94
CA CYS A 62 2.17 -11.47 -37.87
C CYS A 62 3.43 -10.72 -37.39
N LYS A 63 3.24 -9.51 -36.83
CA LYS A 63 4.33 -8.75 -36.20
C LYS A 63 4.87 -9.46 -34.97
N VAL A 64 4.00 -10.03 -34.14
CA VAL A 64 4.41 -10.82 -32.97
C VAL A 64 5.26 -12.02 -33.38
N MET A 65 4.82 -12.80 -34.39
CA MET A 65 5.60 -13.94 -34.91
C MET A 65 6.99 -13.50 -35.41
N SER A 66 7.04 -12.40 -36.16
CA SER A 66 8.30 -11.82 -36.68
C SER A 66 9.24 -11.31 -35.58
N ALA A 67 8.69 -10.76 -34.50
CA ALA A 67 9.48 -10.19 -33.40
C ALA A 67 9.93 -11.24 -32.38
N THR A 68 9.24 -12.37 -32.27
CA THR A 68 9.46 -13.36 -31.20
C THR A 68 9.87 -14.73 -31.76
N VAL A 69 8.95 -15.43 -32.42
CA VAL A 69 9.13 -16.83 -32.85
C VAL A 69 10.22 -16.96 -33.91
N PHE A 70 10.22 -16.11 -34.94
CA PHE A 70 11.20 -16.20 -36.04
C PHE A 70 12.61 -15.77 -35.66
N LYS A 71 12.78 -15.18 -34.46
CA LYS A 71 14.07 -14.77 -33.88
C LYS A 71 14.52 -15.67 -32.74
N THR A 72 13.81 -16.78 -32.50
CA THR A 72 14.23 -17.79 -31.53
C THR A 72 15.31 -18.66 -32.19
N ASP A 73 16.50 -18.72 -31.61
CA ASP A 73 17.68 -19.36 -32.23
C ASP A 73 17.41 -20.81 -32.71
N SER A 74 16.73 -21.62 -31.90
CA SER A 74 16.38 -23.00 -32.26
C SER A 74 15.41 -23.12 -33.44
N VAL A 75 14.55 -22.12 -33.63
CA VAL A 75 13.63 -22.02 -34.76
C VAL A 75 14.40 -21.55 -36.00
N ALA A 76 15.16 -20.46 -35.89
CA ALA A 76 15.95 -19.91 -36.99
C ALA A 76 16.94 -20.94 -37.56
N ASP A 77 17.69 -21.64 -36.71
CA ASP A 77 18.65 -22.67 -37.12
C ASP A 77 17.98 -23.82 -37.87
N PHE A 78 16.82 -24.28 -37.36
CA PHE A 78 16.06 -25.34 -38.02
C PHE A 78 15.56 -24.89 -39.40
N PHE A 79 14.97 -23.69 -39.50
CA PHE A 79 14.38 -23.20 -40.73
C PHE A 79 15.43 -22.93 -41.81
N ASN A 80 16.53 -22.25 -41.44
CA ASN A 80 17.61 -21.92 -42.38
C ASN A 80 18.30 -23.17 -42.92
N LYS A 81 18.35 -24.25 -42.11
CA LYS A 81 18.85 -25.56 -42.56
C LYS A 81 17.84 -26.27 -43.46
N THR A 82 16.56 -26.24 -43.13
CA THR A 82 15.55 -27.17 -43.65
C THR A 82 14.78 -26.63 -44.86
N PHE A 83 14.50 -25.34 -44.91
CA PHE A 83 13.61 -24.74 -45.91
C PHE A 83 14.32 -23.70 -46.78
N VAL A 84 13.73 -23.42 -47.94
CA VAL A 84 13.74 -22.05 -48.47
C VAL A 84 12.55 -21.36 -47.84
N SER A 85 12.73 -20.19 -47.22
CA SER A 85 11.65 -19.48 -46.51
C SER A 85 11.29 -18.21 -47.26
N LEU A 86 10.02 -18.01 -47.58
CA LEU A 86 9.51 -16.81 -48.26
C LEU A 86 8.56 -16.06 -47.33
N LYS A 87 8.73 -14.75 -47.26
CA LYS A 87 7.74 -13.86 -46.64
C LYS A 87 6.93 -13.21 -47.76
N LEU A 88 5.65 -13.55 -47.86
CA LEU A 88 4.80 -13.10 -48.97
C LEU A 88 3.70 -12.18 -48.43
N ASP A 89 3.80 -10.89 -48.73
CA ASP A 89 2.74 -9.93 -48.43
C ASP A 89 1.54 -10.24 -49.32
N MET A 90 0.43 -10.59 -48.69
CA MET A 90 -0.81 -10.99 -49.36
C MET A 90 -1.51 -9.82 -50.07
N LEU A 91 -1.09 -8.57 -49.83
CA LEU A 91 -1.55 -7.39 -50.57
C LEU A 91 -0.72 -7.06 -51.81
N SER A 92 0.47 -7.65 -51.95
CA SER A 92 1.32 -7.50 -53.14
C SER A 92 0.67 -8.11 -54.39
N GLU A 93 1.11 -7.73 -55.58
CA GLU A 93 0.62 -8.31 -56.84
C GLU A 93 0.78 -9.84 -56.88
N ASP A 94 1.92 -10.33 -56.39
CA ASP A 94 2.22 -11.75 -56.32
C ASP A 94 1.38 -12.47 -55.24
N GLY A 95 1.24 -11.86 -54.06
CA GLY A 95 0.40 -12.37 -52.98
C GLY A 95 -1.07 -12.54 -53.38
N LYS A 96 -1.65 -11.52 -54.04
CA LYS A 96 -3.04 -11.54 -54.53
C LYS A 96 -3.31 -12.69 -55.51
N LYS A 97 -2.32 -13.01 -56.35
CA LYS A 97 -2.42 -14.12 -57.32
C LYS A 97 -2.58 -15.48 -56.62
N TYR A 98 -1.87 -15.69 -55.52
CA TYR A 98 -1.82 -16.98 -54.82
C TYR A 98 -2.76 -17.09 -53.63
N ALA A 99 -3.32 -15.98 -53.14
CA ALA A 99 -4.30 -15.98 -52.06
C ALA A 99 -5.50 -16.89 -52.37
N THR A 100 -6.03 -16.83 -53.59
CA THR A 100 -7.13 -17.71 -54.04
C THR A 100 -6.65 -19.15 -54.27
N VAL A 101 -5.43 -19.34 -54.77
CA VAL A 101 -4.87 -20.67 -55.08
C VAL A 101 -4.72 -21.53 -53.82
N TYR A 102 -4.16 -20.96 -52.75
CA TYR A 102 -3.93 -21.67 -51.47
C TYR A 102 -5.04 -21.41 -50.44
N LYS A 103 -6.12 -20.72 -50.84
CA LYS A 103 -7.27 -20.39 -49.98
C LYS A 103 -6.83 -19.69 -48.69
N VAL A 104 -6.02 -18.64 -48.81
CA VAL A 104 -5.53 -17.84 -47.68
C VAL A 104 -6.60 -16.82 -47.29
N GLY A 105 -7.30 -17.07 -46.17
CA GLY A 105 -8.40 -16.22 -45.67
C GLY A 105 -8.13 -15.45 -44.38
N VAL A 106 -7.02 -15.73 -43.70
CA VAL A 106 -6.65 -15.10 -42.42
C VAL A 106 -5.12 -14.99 -42.31
N TYR A 107 -4.63 -14.07 -41.48
CA TYR A 107 -3.19 -13.81 -41.32
C TYR A 107 -2.75 -13.95 -39.85
N PRO A 108 -1.55 -14.52 -39.58
CA PRO A 108 -0.68 -15.17 -40.56
C PRO A 108 -1.25 -16.53 -40.99
N THR A 109 -1.02 -16.89 -42.25
CA THR A 109 -1.20 -18.26 -42.76
C THR A 109 0.18 -18.79 -43.15
N PHE A 110 0.45 -20.05 -42.83
CA PHE A 110 1.72 -20.70 -43.10
C PHE A 110 1.53 -21.86 -44.06
N LEU A 111 2.33 -21.87 -45.14
CA LEU A 111 2.29 -22.91 -46.16
C LEU A 111 3.61 -23.67 -46.20
N LEU A 112 3.52 -25.00 -46.38
CA LEU A 112 4.63 -25.83 -46.83
C LEU A 112 4.32 -26.30 -48.25
N LEU A 113 5.17 -25.95 -49.21
CA LEU A 113 4.99 -26.26 -50.63
C LEU A 113 6.14 -27.16 -51.12
N ASP A 114 5.81 -28.12 -51.98
CA ASP A 114 6.82 -28.90 -52.71
C ASP A 114 7.46 -28.09 -53.85
N GLY A 115 8.48 -28.64 -54.50
CA GLY A 115 9.18 -27.96 -55.61
C GLY A 115 8.32 -27.68 -56.85
N ALA A 116 7.14 -28.29 -56.96
CA ALA A 116 6.16 -28.02 -58.00
C ALA A 116 5.11 -26.97 -57.58
N GLY A 117 5.20 -26.45 -56.35
CA GLY A 117 4.25 -25.50 -55.78
C GLY A 117 2.97 -26.13 -55.26
N LYS A 118 2.93 -27.45 -55.05
CA LYS A 118 1.77 -28.13 -54.47
C LYS A 118 1.79 -28.00 -52.94
N GLU A 119 0.63 -27.71 -52.35
CA GLU A 119 0.48 -27.64 -50.89
C GLU A 119 0.72 -29.01 -50.23
N ILE A 120 1.71 -29.06 -49.34
CA ILE A 120 2.01 -30.20 -48.47
C ILE A 120 1.20 -30.09 -47.18
N TYR A 121 1.19 -28.89 -46.59
CA TYR A 121 0.52 -28.61 -45.33
C TYR A 121 0.23 -27.12 -45.17
N LYS A 122 -0.85 -26.80 -44.44
CA LYS A 122 -1.29 -25.44 -44.13
C LYS A 122 -1.77 -25.36 -42.69
N PHE A 123 -1.42 -24.27 -42.00
CA PHE A 123 -1.96 -23.92 -40.69
C PHE A 123 -2.02 -22.39 -40.51
N VAL A 124 -2.84 -21.92 -39.58
CA VAL A 124 -3.17 -20.50 -39.41
C VAL A 124 -2.94 -20.01 -37.98
N GLY A 125 -2.69 -18.71 -37.84
CA GLY A 125 -2.66 -18.00 -36.57
C GLY A 125 -1.28 -17.89 -35.92
N GLY A 126 -1.07 -16.79 -35.21
CA GLY A 126 0.12 -16.59 -34.38
C GLY A 126 0.08 -17.49 -33.15
N GLN A 127 1.19 -18.17 -32.85
CA GLN A 127 1.30 -19.11 -31.75
C GLN A 127 2.72 -19.13 -31.17
N PRO A 128 2.90 -19.49 -29.89
CA PRO A 128 4.23 -19.62 -29.29
C PRO A 128 5.13 -20.63 -30.04
N ALA A 129 6.46 -20.49 -29.87
CA ALA A 129 7.46 -21.20 -30.67
C ALA A 129 7.35 -22.74 -30.60
N ASP A 130 7.00 -23.30 -29.45
CA ASP A 130 6.80 -24.74 -29.26
C ASP A 130 5.64 -25.29 -30.11
N LYS A 131 4.48 -24.61 -30.07
CA LYS A 131 3.30 -24.98 -30.86
C LYS A 131 3.52 -24.76 -32.35
N PHE A 132 4.21 -23.67 -32.72
CA PHE A 132 4.60 -23.39 -34.10
C PHE A 132 5.48 -24.52 -34.66
N MET A 133 6.53 -24.90 -33.93
CA MET A 133 7.41 -25.99 -34.34
C MET A 133 6.72 -27.36 -34.39
N ALA A 134 5.72 -27.61 -33.54
CA ALA A 134 4.91 -28.82 -33.61
C ALA A 134 4.10 -28.89 -34.92
N GLN A 135 3.49 -27.78 -35.37
CA GLN A 135 2.79 -27.70 -36.66
C GLN A 135 3.73 -27.95 -37.83
N ILE A 136 4.93 -27.36 -37.80
CA ILE A 136 5.95 -27.55 -38.84
C ILE A 136 6.36 -29.02 -38.94
N ARG A 137 6.65 -29.68 -37.81
CA ARG A 137 6.99 -31.11 -37.78
C ARG A 137 5.84 -31.98 -38.29
N SER A 138 4.60 -31.67 -37.92
CA SER A 138 3.42 -32.38 -38.40
C SER A 138 3.23 -32.24 -39.92
N GLY A 139 3.51 -31.05 -40.48
CA GLY A 139 3.40 -30.82 -41.91
C GLY A 139 4.48 -31.50 -42.74
N MET A 140 5.67 -31.69 -42.16
CA MET A 140 6.78 -32.41 -42.79
C MET A 140 6.61 -33.94 -42.76
N ASP A 141 5.70 -34.48 -41.94
CA ASP A 141 5.43 -35.91 -41.93
C ASP A 141 4.78 -36.35 -43.26
N PRO A 142 5.35 -37.32 -44.00
CA PRO A 142 4.74 -37.86 -45.22
C PRO A 142 3.34 -38.46 -45.01
N LYS A 143 3.00 -38.80 -43.76
CA LYS A 143 1.67 -39.28 -43.32
C LYS A 143 0.79 -38.17 -42.76
N ASN A 144 1.09 -36.89 -43.04
CA ASN A 144 0.37 -35.79 -42.40
C ASN A 144 -1.15 -35.95 -42.57
N TYR A 145 -1.82 -35.72 -41.46
CA TYR A 145 -3.21 -36.08 -41.26
C TYR A 145 -4.14 -35.39 -42.26
N LEU A 146 -3.90 -34.10 -42.55
CA LEU A 146 -4.71 -33.31 -43.47
C LEU A 146 -4.60 -33.83 -44.93
N LEU A 147 -3.40 -34.20 -45.38
CA LEU A 147 -3.20 -34.76 -46.71
C LEU A 147 -3.89 -36.13 -46.87
N ALA A 148 -3.82 -36.97 -45.84
CA ALA A 148 -4.51 -38.26 -45.83
C ALA A 148 -6.03 -38.08 -45.90
N MET A 149 -6.58 -37.12 -45.15
CA MET A 149 -8.01 -36.81 -45.18
C MET A 149 -8.46 -36.23 -46.52
N ASN A 150 -7.70 -35.30 -47.11
CA ASN A 150 -8.01 -34.76 -48.44
C ASN A 150 -8.06 -35.89 -49.50
N LYS A 151 -7.14 -36.86 -49.45
CA LYS A 151 -7.16 -38.04 -50.34
C LYS A 151 -8.36 -38.95 -50.10
N MET A 152 -8.69 -39.21 -48.83
CA MET A 152 -9.85 -40.03 -48.46
C MET A 152 -11.16 -39.39 -48.94
N TYR A 153 -11.32 -38.09 -48.73
CA TYR A 153 -12.48 -37.34 -49.21
C TYR A 153 -12.59 -37.40 -50.74
N ALA A 154 -11.48 -37.19 -51.46
CA ALA A 154 -11.42 -37.26 -52.92
C ALA A 154 -11.74 -38.66 -53.48
N SER A 155 -11.59 -39.73 -52.70
CA SER A 155 -11.95 -41.09 -53.12
C SER A 155 -13.46 -41.35 -53.19
N GLY A 156 -14.27 -40.49 -52.57
CA GLY A 156 -15.72 -40.65 -52.45
C GLY A 156 -16.17 -41.77 -51.49
N LYS A 157 -15.25 -42.50 -50.84
CA LYS A 157 -15.55 -43.62 -49.94
C LYS A 157 -15.22 -43.26 -48.49
N TYR A 158 -16.17 -42.69 -47.76
CA TYR A 158 -15.98 -42.28 -46.37
C TYR A 158 -17.21 -42.50 -45.49
N THR A 159 -16.99 -42.59 -44.17
CA THR A 159 -18.04 -42.75 -43.16
C THR A 159 -18.56 -41.40 -42.66
N ASP A 160 -19.71 -41.40 -41.98
CA ASP A 160 -20.23 -40.18 -41.33
C ASP A 160 -19.23 -39.64 -40.28
N ALA A 161 -18.58 -40.52 -39.50
CA ALA A 161 -17.54 -40.12 -38.54
C ALA A 161 -16.32 -39.46 -39.20
N PHE A 162 -15.92 -39.93 -40.38
CA PHE A 162 -14.88 -39.26 -41.16
C PHE A 162 -15.32 -37.84 -41.56
N MET A 163 -16.56 -37.67 -42.02
CA MET A 163 -17.07 -36.36 -42.44
C MET A 163 -17.09 -35.35 -41.29
N GLN A 164 -17.53 -35.76 -40.10
CA GLN A 164 -17.51 -34.91 -38.91
C GLN A 164 -16.09 -34.38 -38.62
N GLU A 165 -15.11 -35.27 -38.60
CA GLU A 165 -13.72 -34.90 -38.33
C GLU A 165 -13.14 -34.06 -39.48
N TYR A 166 -13.49 -34.38 -40.72
CA TYR A 166 -13.02 -33.63 -41.89
C TYR A 166 -13.53 -32.18 -41.88
N ILE A 167 -14.80 -31.96 -41.53
CA ILE A 167 -15.35 -30.61 -41.38
C ILE A 167 -14.60 -29.84 -40.28
N LYS A 168 -14.39 -30.44 -39.10
CA LYS A 168 -13.63 -29.82 -38.00
C LYS A 168 -12.21 -29.46 -38.43
N GLN A 169 -11.54 -30.33 -39.18
CA GLN A 169 -10.20 -30.04 -39.71
C GLN A 169 -10.22 -28.88 -40.72
N LYS A 170 -11.24 -28.78 -41.59
CA LYS A 170 -11.40 -27.65 -42.52
C LYS A 170 -11.58 -26.31 -41.80
N ILE A 171 -12.34 -26.29 -40.70
CA ILE A 171 -12.46 -25.12 -39.82
C ILE A 171 -11.10 -24.76 -39.22
N LYS A 172 -10.39 -25.75 -38.68
CA LYS A 172 -9.09 -25.57 -38.03
C LYS A 172 -8.03 -24.95 -38.96
N VAL A 173 -8.06 -25.26 -40.25
CA VAL A 173 -7.17 -24.66 -41.27
C VAL A 173 -7.78 -23.43 -41.96
N PHE A 174 -8.90 -22.93 -41.44
CA PHE A 174 -9.62 -21.74 -41.91
C PHE A 174 -10.12 -21.81 -43.36
N GLU A 175 -10.36 -23.03 -43.88
CA GLU A 175 -11.06 -23.26 -45.15
C GLU A 175 -12.58 -23.19 -44.93
N LEU A 176 -13.05 -22.05 -44.40
CA LEU A 176 -14.40 -21.91 -43.86
C LEU A 176 -15.50 -22.12 -44.91
N LYS A 177 -15.27 -21.74 -46.16
CA LYS A 177 -16.24 -21.97 -47.25
C LYS A 177 -16.46 -23.47 -47.47
N ASP A 178 -15.38 -24.22 -47.63
CA ASP A 178 -15.44 -25.67 -47.80
C ASP A 178 -16.05 -26.32 -46.55
N ALA A 179 -15.68 -25.89 -45.35
CA ALA A 179 -16.25 -26.40 -44.10
C ALA A 179 -17.77 -26.21 -44.04
N LYS A 180 -18.28 -25.02 -44.38
CA LYS A 180 -19.72 -24.71 -44.43
C LYS A 180 -20.45 -25.55 -45.48
N ASP A 181 -19.91 -25.65 -46.68
CA ASP A 181 -20.51 -26.44 -47.76
C ASP A 181 -20.57 -27.93 -47.40
N LEU A 182 -19.51 -28.46 -46.77
CA LEU A 182 -19.44 -29.84 -46.30
C LEU A 182 -20.38 -30.09 -45.11
N ALA A 183 -20.45 -29.16 -44.15
CA ALA A 183 -21.36 -29.22 -43.02
C ALA A 183 -22.83 -29.25 -43.47
N LYS A 184 -23.16 -28.40 -44.45
CA LYS A 184 -24.48 -28.37 -45.08
C LYS A 184 -24.82 -29.69 -45.78
N GLN A 185 -23.93 -30.21 -46.62
CA GLN A 185 -24.14 -31.51 -47.28
C GLN A 185 -24.29 -32.64 -46.26
N TYR A 186 -23.50 -32.59 -45.19
CA TYR A 186 -23.53 -33.59 -44.13
C TYR A 186 -24.85 -33.57 -43.35
N ILE A 187 -25.31 -32.40 -42.89
CA ILE A 187 -26.55 -32.28 -42.11
C ILE A 187 -27.81 -32.58 -42.94
N GLU A 188 -27.80 -32.26 -44.24
CA GLU A 188 -28.88 -32.58 -45.19
C GLU A 188 -29.01 -34.08 -45.45
N LYS A 189 -27.91 -34.84 -45.39
CA LYS A 189 -27.89 -36.31 -45.51
C LYS A 189 -28.39 -37.02 -44.25
N LEU A 190 -28.29 -36.39 -43.08
CA LEU A 190 -28.73 -36.99 -41.82
C LEU A 190 -30.26 -37.05 -41.72
N ALA A 191 -30.78 -38.18 -41.24
CA ALA A 191 -32.17 -38.29 -40.78
C ALA A 191 -32.42 -37.28 -39.65
N VAL A 192 -33.64 -36.74 -39.58
CA VAL A 192 -33.99 -35.63 -38.67
C VAL A 192 -33.69 -35.98 -37.22
N GLU A 193 -33.98 -37.20 -36.81
CA GLU A 193 -33.81 -37.69 -35.43
C GLU A 193 -32.32 -37.86 -35.05
N ARG A 194 -31.42 -37.97 -36.03
CA ARG A 194 -29.98 -38.09 -35.81
C ARG A 194 -29.28 -36.75 -35.64
N ARG A 195 -29.94 -35.64 -35.98
CA ARG A 195 -29.32 -34.30 -35.98
C ARG A 195 -29.01 -33.79 -34.58
N SER A 196 -29.81 -34.16 -33.58
CA SER A 196 -29.63 -33.78 -32.16
C SER A 196 -28.71 -34.71 -31.35
N LEU A 197 -28.09 -35.70 -32.00
CA LEU A 197 -27.15 -36.63 -31.35
C LEU A 197 -25.82 -35.94 -30.99
N PRO A 198 -25.16 -36.34 -29.88
CA PRO A 198 -23.93 -35.70 -29.38
C PRO A 198 -22.82 -35.55 -30.41
N GLU A 199 -22.62 -36.54 -31.28
CA GLU A 199 -21.57 -36.53 -32.30
C GLU A 199 -21.74 -35.39 -33.32
N ASN A 200 -22.96 -34.84 -33.46
CA ASN A 200 -23.29 -33.77 -34.40
C ASN A 200 -23.34 -32.38 -33.75
N TRP A 201 -23.11 -32.28 -32.44
CA TRP A 201 -23.18 -31.00 -31.70
C TRP A 201 -22.27 -29.90 -32.28
N PHE A 202 -21.12 -30.28 -32.85
CA PHE A 202 -20.16 -29.32 -33.44
C PHE A 202 -20.77 -28.48 -34.57
N LEU A 203 -21.82 -28.97 -35.24
CA LEU A 203 -22.56 -28.21 -36.27
C LEU A 203 -23.26 -26.99 -35.68
N TYR A 204 -23.63 -27.06 -34.40
CA TYR A 204 -24.38 -26.02 -33.68
C TYR A 204 -23.50 -25.20 -32.74
N SER A 205 -22.40 -25.78 -32.26
CA SER A 205 -21.51 -25.13 -31.30
C SER A 205 -20.35 -24.36 -31.93
N ASP A 206 -20.02 -24.61 -33.20
CA ASP A 206 -18.95 -23.90 -33.89
C ASP A 206 -19.48 -22.62 -34.53
N ARG A 207 -18.99 -21.46 -34.06
CA ARG A 207 -19.41 -20.12 -34.51
C ARG A 207 -19.22 -19.87 -36.00
N TYR A 208 -18.38 -20.65 -36.69
CA TYR A 208 -18.17 -20.50 -38.13
C TYR A 208 -19.13 -21.34 -38.96
N LEU A 209 -19.83 -22.31 -38.35
CA LEU A 209 -20.86 -23.09 -39.01
C LEU A 209 -22.24 -22.50 -38.76
N ILE A 210 -22.55 -22.22 -37.50
CA ILE A 210 -23.84 -21.66 -37.09
C ILE A 210 -23.91 -20.16 -37.43
N GLY A 211 -25.05 -19.72 -37.98
CA GLY A 211 -25.27 -18.32 -38.32
C GLY A 211 -26.73 -17.91 -38.26
N ALA A 212 -27.00 -16.61 -38.29
CA ALA A 212 -28.37 -16.10 -38.30
C ALA A 212 -29.13 -16.59 -39.55
N LYS A 213 -30.39 -16.99 -39.40
CA LYS A 213 -31.24 -17.57 -40.46
C LYS A 213 -30.69 -18.84 -41.12
N ALA A 214 -29.59 -19.39 -40.61
CA ALA A 214 -29.04 -20.64 -41.11
C ALA A 214 -29.89 -21.82 -40.65
N PHE A 215 -29.84 -22.89 -41.44
CA PHE A 215 -30.66 -24.08 -41.18
C PHE A 215 -30.38 -24.71 -39.80
N ASP A 216 -29.11 -24.73 -39.40
CA ASP A 216 -28.63 -25.24 -38.12
C ASP A 216 -29.06 -24.38 -36.93
N SER A 217 -29.04 -23.05 -37.03
CA SER A 217 -29.51 -22.17 -35.94
C SER A 217 -31.01 -22.28 -35.71
N ASN A 218 -31.83 -22.30 -36.77
CA ASN A 218 -33.26 -22.50 -36.64
C ASN A 218 -33.57 -23.88 -36.03
N TYR A 219 -32.87 -24.93 -36.48
CA TYR A 219 -33.04 -26.27 -35.93
C TYR A 219 -32.67 -26.33 -34.44
N LEU A 220 -31.57 -25.69 -34.02
CA LEU A 220 -31.20 -25.58 -32.60
C LEU A 220 -32.30 -24.90 -31.76
N LEU A 221 -32.84 -23.78 -32.25
CA LEU A 221 -33.88 -23.02 -31.54
C LEU A 221 -35.24 -23.71 -31.53
N GLU A 222 -35.54 -24.57 -32.51
CA GLU A 222 -36.79 -25.33 -32.59
C GLU A 222 -36.73 -26.65 -31.80
N HIS A 223 -35.55 -27.25 -31.70
CA HIS A 223 -35.32 -28.56 -31.09
C HIS A 223 -34.42 -28.54 -29.85
N TRP A 224 -34.27 -27.38 -29.18
CA TRP A 224 -33.39 -27.20 -28.02
C TRP A 224 -33.57 -28.28 -26.94
N SER A 225 -34.81 -28.72 -26.70
CA SER A 225 -35.16 -29.70 -25.67
C SER A 225 -34.61 -31.10 -25.96
N ASP A 226 -34.38 -31.44 -27.23
CA ASP A 226 -33.74 -32.69 -27.63
C ASP A 226 -32.23 -32.66 -27.34
N PHE A 227 -31.59 -31.50 -27.51
CA PHE A 227 -30.18 -31.31 -27.16
C PHE A 227 -29.93 -31.33 -25.65
N LEU A 228 -30.87 -30.87 -24.82
CA LEU A 228 -30.69 -30.90 -23.36
C LEU A 228 -30.46 -32.31 -22.83
N LYS A 229 -31.15 -33.31 -23.40
CA LYS A 229 -31.06 -34.71 -22.98
C LYS A 229 -29.70 -35.34 -23.26
N SER A 230 -29.03 -34.88 -24.33
CA SER A 230 -27.85 -35.55 -24.89
C SER A 230 -26.55 -34.76 -24.67
N ILE A 231 -26.62 -33.44 -24.59
CA ILE A 231 -25.47 -32.51 -24.46
C ILE A 231 -25.35 -31.94 -23.04
N GLY A 232 -26.48 -31.71 -22.39
CA GLY A 232 -26.57 -31.11 -21.06
C GLY A 232 -26.97 -29.63 -21.08
N GLU A 233 -27.67 -29.23 -20.01
CA GLU A 233 -28.38 -27.96 -19.91
C GLU A 233 -27.50 -26.73 -20.09
N ASN A 234 -26.45 -26.61 -19.28
CA ASN A 234 -25.54 -25.45 -19.30
C ASN A 234 -24.90 -25.23 -20.68
N THR A 235 -24.47 -26.31 -21.35
CA THR A 235 -23.80 -26.21 -22.65
C THR A 235 -24.74 -25.71 -23.74
N VAL A 236 -25.98 -26.21 -23.75
CA VAL A 236 -26.99 -25.80 -24.74
C VAL A 236 -27.43 -24.36 -24.49
N TYR A 237 -27.72 -23.98 -23.25
CA TYR A 237 -28.14 -22.61 -22.92
C TYR A 237 -27.04 -21.59 -23.21
N ASN A 238 -25.78 -21.90 -22.87
CA ASN A 238 -24.66 -21.01 -23.21
C ASN A 238 -24.54 -20.81 -24.73
N GLN A 239 -24.74 -21.87 -25.52
CA GLN A 239 -24.67 -21.78 -26.98
C GLN A 239 -25.84 -20.98 -27.58
N ILE A 240 -27.06 -21.17 -27.06
CA ILE A 240 -28.22 -20.38 -27.48
C ILE A 240 -27.99 -18.91 -27.11
N GLY A 241 -27.51 -18.61 -25.90
CA GLY A 241 -27.16 -17.25 -25.49
C GLY A 241 -26.10 -16.62 -26.40
N ALA A 242 -25.06 -17.39 -26.78
CA ALA A 242 -24.03 -16.95 -27.71
C ALA A 242 -24.60 -16.61 -29.10
N LEU A 243 -25.51 -17.44 -29.62
CA LEU A 243 -26.19 -17.17 -30.89
C LEU A 243 -26.97 -15.85 -30.86
N TYR A 244 -27.68 -15.53 -29.77
CA TYR A 244 -28.41 -14.26 -29.65
C TYR A 244 -27.45 -13.08 -29.58
N ARG A 245 -26.36 -13.19 -28.83
CA ARG A 245 -25.30 -12.16 -28.79
C ARG A 245 -24.71 -11.92 -30.18
N ASP A 246 -24.40 -12.99 -30.94
CA ASP A 246 -23.83 -12.91 -32.29
C ASP A 246 -24.81 -12.28 -33.30
N ILE A 247 -26.10 -12.65 -33.25
CA ILE A 247 -27.15 -12.03 -34.07
C ILE A 247 -27.20 -10.53 -33.77
N THR A 248 -27.22 -10.16 -32.49
CA THR A 248 -27.31 -8.76 -32.07
C THR A 248 -26.08 -7.96 -32.46
N GLU A 249 -24.88 -8.50 -32.26
CA GLU A 249 -23.65 -7.84 -32.69
C GLU A 249 -23.63 -7.64 -34.22
N SER A 250 -24.05 -8.65 -34.99
CA SER A 250 -24.14 -8.57 -36.45
C SER A 250 -25.13 -7.48 -36.91
N VAL A 251 -26.26 -7.33 -36.23
CA VAL A 251 -27.23 -6.26 -36.50
C VAL A 251 -26.67 -4.89 -36.13
N LEU A 252 -26.03 -4.74 -34.96
CA LEU A 252 -25.42 -3.49 -34.51
C LEU A 252 -24.31 -3.00 -35.46
N ARG A 253 -23.54 -3.93 -36.03
CA ARG A 253 -22.50 -3.66 -37.03
C ARG A 253 -23.05 -3.48 -38.46
N GLY A 254 -24.33 -3.77 -38.68
CA GLY A 254 -24.98 -3.74 -39.98
C GLY A 254 -24.67 -4.96 -40.88
N TRP A 255 -23.85 -5.91 -40.44
CA TRP A 255 -23.50 -7.12 -41.18
C TRP A 255 -24.72 -8.00 -41.48
N TYR A 256 -25.67 -8.09 -40.54
CA TYR A 256 -26.91 -8.83 -40.74
C TYR A 256 -27.66 -8.37 -41.99
N PHE A 257 -27.68 -7.07 -42.25
CA PHE A 257 -28.39 -6.48 -43.38
C PHE A 257 -27.60 -6.50 -44.69
N MET A 258 -26.32 -6.90 -44.66
CA MET A 258 -25.54 -7.20 -45.86
C MET A 258 -25.94 -8.55 -46.45
N ASP A 259 -26.22 -9.52 -45.56
CA ASP A 259 -26.56 -10.89 -45.94
C ASP A 259 -28.07 -11.10 -46.11
N PHE A 260 -28.89 -10.31 -45.41
CA PHE A 260 -30.36 -10.46 -45.40
C PHE A 260 -31.10 -9.16 -45.66
N LYS A 261 -32.24 -9.24 -46.35
CA LYS A 261 -33.17 -8.10 -46.45
C LYS A 261 -33.70 -7.77 -45.05
N PRO A 262 -33.75 -6.47 -44.65
CA PRO A 262 -34.32 -6.07 -43.37
C PRO A 262 -35.79 -6.51 -43.26
N ASP A 263 -36.08 -7.36 -42.27
CA ASP A 263 -37.44 -7.81 -41.95
C ASP A 263 -37.63 -7.85 -40.42
N PRO A 264 -38.47 -6.97 -39.83
CA PRO A 264 -38.69 -6.95 -38.38
C PRO A 264 -39.31 -8.26 -37.85
N ALA A 265 -39.97 -9.06 -38.70
CA ALA A 265 -40.53 -10.35 -38.33
C ALA A 265 -39.45 -11.37 -37.93
N ASP A 266 -38.20 -11.18 -38.39
CA ASP A 266 -37.08 -12.03 -37.98
C ASP A 266 -36.83 -11.97 -36.48
N PHE A 267 -36.88 -10.76 -35.91
CA PHE A 267 -36.62 -10.53 -34.50
C PHE A 267 -37.83 -10.90 -33.63
N ASP A 268 -39.04 -10.82 -34.19
CA ASP A 268 -40.24 -11.40 -33.57
C ASP A 268 -40.16 -12.93 -33.50
N TYR A 269 -39.66 -13.57 -34.56
CA TYR A 269 -39.40 -15.02 -34.56
C TYR A 269 -38.40 -15.40 -33.48
N TYR A 270 -37.23 -14.73 -33.41
CA TYR A 270 -36.24 -15.03 -32.37
C TYR A 270 -36.79 -14.77 -30.96
N ALA A 271 -37.47 -13.63 -30.72
CA ALA A 271 -38.08 -13.36 -29.42
C ALA A 271 -39.10 -14.44 -29.00
N GLN A 272 -39.90 -14.93 -29.94
CA GLN A 272 -40.85 -16.02 -29.71
C GLN A 272 -40.12 -17.33 -29.34
N ARG A 273 -39.02 -17.67 -30.02
CA ARG A 273 -38.20 -18.85 -29.70
C ARG A 273 -37.56 -18.74 -28.33
N MET A 274 -36.99 -17.59 -27.98
CA MET A 274 -36.42 -17.34 -26.65
C MET A 274 -37.47 -17.52 -25.54
N THR A 275 -38.69 -17.00 -25.75
CA THR A 275 -39.81 -17.13 -24.81
C THR A 275 -40.26 -18.58 -24.64
N SER A 276 -40.08 -19.44 -25.66
CA SER A 276 -40.43 -20.86 -25.59
C SER A 276 -39.49 -21.71 -24.71
N ILE A 277 -38.39 -21.14 -24.20
CA ILE A 277 -37.41 -21.79 -23.31
C ILE A 277 -37.61 -21.28 -21.87
N PRO A 278 -38.49 -21.90 -21.05
CA PRO A 278 -38.97 -21.32 -19.79
C PRO A 278 -37.92 -21.16 -18.69
N THR A 279 -36.78 -21.85 -18.80
CA THR A 279 -35.71 -21.88 -17.79
C THR A 279 -34.40 -21.25 -18.31
N MET A 280 -34.46 -20.49 -19.40
CA MET A 280 -33.26 -19.87 -19.98
C MET A 280 -32.65 -18.83 -19.01
N PRO A 281 -31.38 -19.00 -18.58
CA PRO A 281 -30.68 -17.98 -17.81
C PRO A 281 -30.62 -16.66 -18.59
N TYR A 282 -30.87 -15.54 -17.92
CA TYR A 282 -30.82 -14.19 -18.52
C TYR A 282 -31.76 -13.99 -19.72
N GLN A 283 -32.88 -14.73 -19.79
CA GLN A 283 -33.87 -14.65 -20.86
C GLN A 283 -34.26 -13.20 -21.21
N GLN A 284 -34.42 -12.35 -20.20
CA GLN A 284 -34.80 -10.96 -20.39
C GLN A 284 -33.75 -10.14 -21.14
N ASP A 285 -32.46 -10.41 -20.94
CA ASP A 285 -31.38 -9.75 -21.67
C ASP A 285 -31.53 -10.02 -23.17
N TYR A 286 -31.76 -11.29 -23.54
CA TYR A 286 -31.90 -11.72 -24.93
C TYR A 286 -33.18 -11.19 -25.59
N LEU A 287 -34.29 -11.08 -24.85
CA LEU A 287 -35.50 -10.45 -25.35
C LEU A 287 -35.26 -8.97 -25.65
N THR A 288 -34.61 -8.25 -24.74
CA THR A 288 -34.23 -6.85 -24.98
C THR A 288 -33.23 -6.70 -26.12
N MET A 289 -32.31 -7.66 -26.31
CA MET A 289 -31.45 -7.70 -27.50
C MET A 289 -32.25 -7.79 -28.80
N MET A 290 -33.33 -8.59 -28.84
CA MET A 290 -34.20 -8.67 -30.02
C MET A 290 -35.01 -7.39 -30.23
N ASP A 291 -35.44 -6.71 -29.17
CA ASP A 291 -36.08 -5.39 -29.27
C ASP A 291 -35.12 -4.35 -29.88
N ILE A 292 -33.85 -4.36 -29.45
CA ILE A 292 -32.79 -3.51 -30.02
C ILE A 292 -32.62 -3.82 -31.52
N CYS A 293 -32.51 -5.10 -31.88
CA CYS A 293 -32.36 -5.50 -33.27
C CYS A 293 -33.56 -5.10 -34.14
N LYS A 294 -34.78 -5.27 -33.62
CA LYS A 294 -36.02 -4.88 -34.29
C LYS A 294 -36.08 -3.39 -34.53
N ALA A 295 -35.74 -2.58 -33.51
CA ALA A 295 -35.67 -1.12 -33.64
C ALA A 295 -34.70 -0.71 -34.75
N LEU A 296 -33.51 -1.33 -34.81
CA LEU A 296 -32.51 -1.05 -35.84
C LEU A 296 -32.95 -1.50 -37.24
N CYS A 297 -33.63 -2.62 -37.34
CA CYS A 297 -34.24 -3.09 -38.59
C CYS A 297 -35.27 -2.09 -39.13
N LEU A 298 -36.05 -1.47 -38.24
CA LEU A 298 -37.01 -0.41 -38.55
C LEU A 298 -36.36 0.98 -38.73
N LYS A 299 -35.03 1.07 -38.62
CA LYS A 299 -34.24 2.31 -38.62
C LYS A 299 -34.60 3.28 -37.49
N ASP A 300 -35.24 2.79 -36.42
CA ASP A 300 -35.51 3.53 -35.20
C ASP A 300 -34.28 3.53 -34.29
N THR A 301 -33.32 4.37 -34.65
CA THR A 301 -32.06 4.54 -33.90
C THR A 301 -32.26 5.18 -32.52
N VAL A 302 -33.38 5.87 -32.30
CA VAL A 302 -33.67 6.51 -31.00
C VAL A 302 -34.02 5.44 -29.97
N THR A 303 -34.99 4.58 -30.30
CA THR A 303 -35.40 3.47 -29.42
C THR A 303 -34.24 2.51 -29.18
N ALA A 304 -33.46 2.17 -30.22
CA ALA A 304 -32.29 1.32 -30.07
C ALA A 304 -31.25 1.91 -29.10
N ARG A 305 -30.96 3.22 -29.20
CA ARG A 305 -30.05 3.92 -28.27
C ARG A 305 -30.58 3.92 -26.84
N GLN A 306 -31.87 4.18 -26.67
CA GLN A 306 -32.50 4.21 -25.36
C GLN A 306 -32.38 2.84 -24.67
N LEU A 307 -32.73 1.76 -25.36
CA LEU A 307 -32.60 0.41 -24.85
C LEU A 307 -31.14 0.04 -24.51
N LEU A 308 -30.19 0.41 -25.37
CA LEU A 308 -28.75 0.21 -25.12
C LEU A 308 -28.29 0.92 -23.83
N CYS A 309 -28.74 2.14 -23.57
CA CYS A 309 -28.27 2.92 -22.41
C CYS A 309 -28.99 2.58 -21.10
N GLU A 310 -30.29 2.28 -21.19
CA GLU A 310 -31.11 2.05 -20.02
C GLU A 310 -31.00 0.62 -19.52
N LYS A 311 -30.98 -0.37 -20.42
CA LYS A 311 -31.14 -1.79 -20.08
C LYS A 311 -29.83 -2.58 -20.04
N VAL A 312 -28.93 -2.35 -21.01
CA VAL A 312 -27.69 -3.15 -21.13
C VAL A 312 -26.74 -3.03 -19.93
N PRO A 313 -26.63 -1.90 -19.21
CA PRO A 313 -25.82 -1.85 -17.99
C PRO A 313 -26.22 -2.89 -16.92
N ASP A 314 -27.48 -3.31 -16.92
CA ASP A 314 -28.01 -4.26 -15.96
C ASP A 314 -27.87 -5.73 -16.40
N PHE A 315 -27.52 -5.97 -17.67
CA PHE A 315 -27.28 -7.31 -18.22
C PHE A 315 -26.20 -8.09 -17.46
N ASP A 316 -26.19 -9.40 -17.67
CA ASP A 316 -25.06 -10.25 -17.30
C ASP A 316 -23.75 -9.76 -17.96
N PRO A 317 -22.58 -9.82 -17.26
CA PRO A 317 -21.31 -9.35 -17.81
C PRO A 317 -20.92 -9.92 -19.19
N GLU A 318 -21.32 -11.15 -19.52
CA GLU A 318 -21.06 -11.74 -20.84
C GLU A 318 -22.00 -11.14 -21.90
N ASN A 319 -23.25 -10.87 -21.53
CA ASN A 319 -24.27 -10.26 -22.41
C ASN A 319 -24.00 -8.77 -22.69
N GLN A 320 -23.31 -8.07 -21.80
CA GLN A 320 -22.87 -6.69 -22.04
C GLN A 320 -21.93 -6.57 -23.26
N HIS A 321 -21.26 -7.66 -23.66
CA HIS A 321 -20.29 -7.68 -24.76
C HIS A 321 -20.86 -7.19 -26.11
N ILE A 322 -22.18 -7.28 -26.31
CA ILE A 322 -22.83 -6.75 -27.53
C ILE A 322 -22.52 -5.27 -27.80
N LEU A 323 -22.18 -4.50 -26.75
CA LEU A 323 -21.85 -3.08 -26.88
C LEU A 323 -20.65 -2.82 -27.78
N PHE A 324 -19.71 -3.77 -27.92
CA PHE A 324 -18.62 -3.65 -28.90
C PHE A 324 -19.13 -3.54 -30.34
N GLY A 325 -20.26 -4.16 -30.67
CA GLY A 325 -20.91 -4.02 -31.97
C GLY A 325 -21.54 -2.63 -32.19
N ALA A 326 -21.87 -1.93 -31.11
CA ALA A 326 -22.51 -0.61 -31.16
C ALA A 326 -21.52 0.56 -31.28
N LEU A 327 -20.24 0.34 -30.91
CA LEU A 327 -19.22 1.41 -30.85
C LEU A 327 -18.92 2.07 -32.20
N ASP A 328 -19.01 1.29 -33.29
CA ASP A 328 -18.67 1.77 -34.63
C ASP A 328 -19.84 2.50 -35.33
N SER A 329 -21.07 2.37 -34.82
CA SER A 329 -22.30 2.79 -35.52
C SER A 329 -23.20 3.69 -34.67
N ILE A 330 -23.66 3.22 -33.52
CA ILE A 330 -24.75 3.82 -32.73
C ILE A 330 -24.21 4.63 -31.55
N LEU A 331 -23.07 4.21 -30.98
CA LEU A 331 -22.36 4.79 -29.84
C LEU A 331 -20.91 5.16 -30.23
N PRO A 332 -20.70 6.16 -31.11
CA PRO A 332 -19.36 6.50 -31.57
C PRO A 332 -18.42 6.84 -30.41
N TYR A 333 -17.14 6.49 -30.57
CA TYR A 333 -16.08 6.52 -29.55
C TYR A 333 -15.92 7.85 -28.79
N ASN A 334 -16.39 8.98 -29.34
CA ASN A 334 -16.31 10.32 -28.73
C ASN A 334 -17.68 10.90 -28.32
N SER A 335 -18.72 10.07 -28.18
CA SER A 335 -20.05 10.56 -27.80
C SER A 335 -20.19 10.74 -26.28
N ALA A 336 -20.86 11.82 -25.86
CA ALA A 336 -21.22 12.04 -24.45
C ALA A 336 -22.04 10.87 -23.88
N LEU A 337 -22.81 10.20 -24.73
CA LEU A 337 -23.61 9.04 -24.40
C LEU A 337 -22.74 7.81 -24.07
N LEU A 338 -21.67 7.56 -24.82
CA LEU A 338 -20.70 6.51 -24.50
C LEU A 338 -19.97 6.81 -23.19
N HIS A 339 -19.67 8.08 -22.90
CA HIS A 339 -19.07 8.50 -21.62
C HIS A 339 -20.00 8.21 -20.45
N GLU A 340 -21.28 8.57 -20.56
CA GLU A 340 -22.30 8.29 -19.54
C GLU A 340 -22.49 6.78 -19.31
N LEU A 341 -22.53 6.00 -20.40
CA LEU A 341 -22.61 4.55 -20.35
C LEU A 341 -21.35 3.92 -19.71
N ALA A 342 -20.17 4.42 -20.06
CA ALA A 342 -18.89 4.00 -19.48
C ALA A 342 -18.88 4.24 -17.97
N ILE A 343 -19.31 5.43 -17.51
CA ILE A 343 -19.47 5.73 -16.09
C ILE A 343 -20.43 4.73 -15.42
N LYS A 344 -21.61 4.50 -15.98
CA LYS A 344 -22.62 3.59 -15.40
C LYS A 344 -22.12 2.15 -15.27
N ILE A 345 -21.47 1.63 -16.31
CA ILE A 345 -20.90 0.27 -16.31
C ILE A 345 -19.70 0.17 -15.38
N VAL A 346 -18.78 1.14 -15.39
CA VAL A 346 -17.60 1.14 -14.50
C VAL A 346 -18.01 1.30 -13.02
N ARG A 347 -19.02 2.11 -12.72
CA ARG A 347 -19.56 2.27 -11.36
C ARG A 347 -20.34 1.06 -10.87
N SER A 348 -20.94 0.26 -11.76
CA SER A 348 -21.66 -0.96 -11.37
C SER A 348 -20.78 -2.01 -10.67
N GLY A 349 -19.44 -1.92 -10.84
CA GLY A 349 -18.48 -2.84 -10.23
C GLY A 349 -18.42 -4.23 -10.85
N LYS A 350 -19.27 -4.54 -11.84
CA LYS A 350 -19.27 -5.81 -12.58
C LYS A 350 -18.04 -5.89 -13.50
N LYS A 351 -17.10 -6.78 -13.21
CA LYS A 351 -15.85 -6.93 -13.99
C LYS A 351 -16.10 -7.76 -15.26
N SER A 352 -15.70 -7.22 -16.42
CA SER A 352 -15.77 -7.86 -17.74
C SER A 352 -14.69 -7.28 -18.67
N ASN A 353 -14.50 -7.85 -19.86
CA ASN A 353 -13.63 -7.27 -20.88
C ASN A 353 -14.13 -5.87 -21.30
N LEU A 354 -15.45 -5.69 -21.38
CA LEU A 354 -16.05 -4.39 -21.66
C LEU A 354 -15.78 -3.39 -20.53
N TYR A 355 -15.91 -3.81 -19.27
CA TYR A 355 -15.58 -2.97 -18.11
C TYR A 355 -14.15 -2.43 -18.21
N ASN A 356 -13.16 -3.29 -18.48
CA ASN A 356 -11.75 -2.86 -18.58
C ASN A 356 -11.53 -1.88 -19.74
N TYR A 357 -12.20 -2.12 -20.86
CA TYR A 357 -12.15 -1.24 -22.02
C TYR A 357 -12.77 0.13 -21.72
N LEU A 358 -14.02 0.17 -21.23
CA LEU A 358 -14.72 1.42 -20.90
C LEU A 358 -14.00 2.19 -19.79
N LYS A 359 -13.42 1.49 -18.82
CA LYS A 359 -12.57 2.07 -17.79
C LYS A 359 -11.34 2.78 -18.35
N SER A 360 -10.76 2.29 -19.44
CA SER A 360 -9.62 2.93 -20.12
C SER A 360 -9.99 4.21 -20.87
N LEU A 361 -11.28 4.41 -21.16
CA LEU A 361 -11.78 5.61 -21.84
C LEU A 361 -12.07 6.75 -20.85
N LEU A 362 -12.23 6.44 -19.57
CA LEU A 362 -12.51 7.39 -18.51
C LEU A 362 -11.22 7.98 -17.95
N LYS A 363 -11.24 9.25 -17.54
CA LYS A 363 -10.10 9.83 -16.79
C LYS A 363 -9.91 9.07 -15.48
N PRO A 364 -8.70 9.00 -14.90
CA PRO A 364 -8.47 8.27 -13.64
C PRO A 364 -9.45 8.65 -12.51
N GLU A 365 -9.77 9.93 -12.38
CA GLU A 365 -10.76 10.46 -11.43
C GLU A 365 -12.21 9.99 -11.68
N GLU A 366 -12.54 9.59 -12.92
CA GLU A 366 -13.84 9.05 -13.34
C GLU A 366 -13.84 7.51 -13.34
N ALA A 367 -12.68 6.90 -13.61
CA ALA A 367 -12.48 5.46 -13.77
C ALA A 367 -12.24 4.73 -12.43
N TYR A 368 -11.78 5.46 -11.42
CA TYR A 368 -11.35 4.92 -10.12
C TYR A 368 -11.92 5.74 -8.96
N GLU A 369 -13.25 5.82 -8.80
CA GLU A 369 -13.87 6.54 -7.67
C GLU A 369 -13.36 6.08 -6.29
N GLY A 370 -12.94 4.81 -6.17
CA GLY A 370 -12.31 4.28 -4.96
C GLY A 370 -10.83 4.62 -4.77
N GLU A 371 -10.12 5.12 -5.78
CA GLU A 371 -8.71 5.56 -5.70
C GLU A 371 -8.60 7.08 -5.73
N LYS A 372 -9.62 7.79 -6.20
CA LYS A 372 -9.73 9.26 -6.17
C LYS A 372 -9.37 9.83 -4.79
N TYR A 373 -9.80 9.17 -3.72
CA TYR A 373 -9.57 9.59 -2.33
C TYR A 373 -8.45 8.81 -1.62
N ASP A 374 -7.58 8.13 -2.38
CA ASP A 374 -6.34 7.60 -1.82
C ASP A 374 -5.46 8.73 -1.29
N VAL A 375 -4.72 8.47 -0.21
CA VAL A 375 -3.87 9.47 0.46
C VAL A 375 -2.97 10.26 -0.50
N PRO A 376 -2.23 9.65 -1.44
CA PRO A 376 -1.40 10.41 -2.39
C PRO A 376 -2.19 11.40 -3.26
N ASN A 377 -3.46 11.10 -3.55
CA ASN A 377 -4.31 11.99 -4.34
C ASN A 377 -4.87 13.15 -3.49
N LEU A 378 -5.11 12.92 -2.19
CA LEU A 378 -5.56 13.96 -1.24
C LEU A 378 -4.42 14.90 -0.82
N GLU A 379 -3.20 14.39 -0.71
CA GLU A 379 -2.01 15.17 -0.37
C GLU A 379 -1.83 16.36 -1.30
N THR A 380 -1.98 16.15 -2.61
CA THR A 380 -1.90 17.22 -3.63
C THR A 380 -3.07 18.23 -3.62
N LYS A 381 -3.95 18.18 -2.62
CA LYS A 381 -5.14 19.04 -2.51
C LYS A 381 -5.11 19.91 -1.25
N ILE A 382 -4.05 19.83 -0.46
CA ILE A 382 -3.88 20.66 0.74
C ILE A 382 -2.41 20.99 0.92
N GLY A 383 -2.13 22.22 1.37
CA GLY A 383 -0.78 22.62 1.77
C GLY A 383 -0.44 22.19 3.19
N SER A 384 0.41 22.96 3.86
CA SER A 384 0.80 22.71 5.24
C SER A 384 -0.39 22.77 6.20
N ILE A 385 -0.58 21.72 7.01
CA ILE A 385 -1.65 21.64 8.03
C ILE A 385 -1.21 22.01 9.45
N THR A 386 0.10 22.22 9.63
CA THR A 386 0.74 22.62 10.89
C THR A 386 1.99 23.42 10.56
N ILE A 387 2.51 24.19 11.53
CA ILE A 387 3.83 24.82 11.43
C ILE A 387 4.80 24.30 12.49
N VAL A 388 6.08 24.34 12.14
CA VAL A 388 7.20 24.14 13.09
C VAL A 388 7.92 25.49 13.26
N PRO A 389 7.79 26.15 14.43
CA PRO A 389 8.42 27.45 14.66
C PRO A 389 9.88 27.31 15.10
N PHE A 390 10.75 28.14 14.53
CA PHE A 390 12.14 28.32 14.95
C PHE A 390 12.25 29.60 15.77
N PHE A 391 12.32 29.47 17.10
CA PHE A 391 12.35 30.62 18.02
C PHE A 391 13.72 31.32 18.07
N HIS A 392 13.71 32.64 18.18
CA HIS A 392 14.92 33.40 18.48
C HIS A 392 15.39 33.11 19.91
N PRO A 393 16.71 32.98 20.17
CA PRO A 393 17.24 32.61 21.49
C PRO A 393 16.91 33.58 22.63
N THR A 394 16.62 34.85 22.34
CA THR A 394 16.37 35.88 23.39
C THR A 394 15.21 36.83 23.09
N LYS A 395 14.62 36.79 21.90
CA LYS A 395 13.62 37.77 21.45
C LYS A 395 12.29 37.07 21.21
N LYS A 396 11.18 37.76 21.46
CA LYS A 396 9.82 37.22 21.25
C LYS A 396 9.46 37.21 19.77
N MET A 397 10.19 36.40 19.00
CA MET A 397 10.00 36.20 17.58
C MET A 397 10.40 34.78 17.17
N PHE A 398 9.87 34.34 16.04
CA PHE A 398 10.24 33.08 15.41
C PHE A 398 10.05 33.19 13.89
N TRP A 399 10.59 32.23 13.15
CA TRP A 399 10.25 32.02 11.74
C TRP A 399 9.74 30.60 11.52
N TYR A 400 9.05 30.38 10.40
CA TYR A 400 8.56 29.07 9.99
C TYR A 400 8.41 29.02 8.47
N CYS A 401 8.37 27.81 7.92
CA CYS A 401 7.97 27.55 6.54
C CYS A 401 6.50 27.12 6.49
N PHE A 402 5.81 27.47 5.42
CA PHE A 402 4.41 27.12 5.21
C PHE A 402 4.14 26.97 3.72
N GLU A 403 3.59 25.83 3.32
CA GLU A 403 3.18 25.57 1.94
C GLU A 403 1.73 26.04 1.72
N ASP A 404 1.53 27.00 0.83
CA ASP A 404 0.20 27.35 0.35
C ASP A 404 -0.30 26.19 -0.53
N GLY A 405 -1.60 25.90 -0.52
CA GLY A 405 -2.15 24.72 -1.21
C GLY A 405 -1.96 24.68 -2.73
N ASN A 406 -1.14 25.53 -3.35
CA ASN A 406 -0.69 25.53 -4.74
C ASN A 406 0.79 25.11 -4.88
N ASP A 407 1.29 24.26 -3.99
CA ASP A 407 2.67 23.74 -3.98
C ASP A 407 3.74 24.84 -3.84
N LYS A 408 3.36 26.00 -3.29
CA LYS A 408 4.26 27.13 -3.07
C LYS A 408 4.68 27.21 -1.61
N THR A 409 6.00 27.14 -1.37
CA THR A 409 6.55 27.27 -0.01
C THR A 409 6.84 28.73 0.32
N HIS A 410 6.21 29.24 1.36
CA HIS A 410 6.48 30.55 1.93
C HIS A 410 7.35 30.44 3.19
N TYR A 411 8.14 31.48 3.44
CA TYR A 411 8.91 31.63 4.68
C TYR A 411 8.43 32.88 5.40
N TYR A 412 7.81 32.67 6.55
CA TYR A 412 7.27 33.75 7.37
C TYR A 412 8.10 33.95 8.62
N ALA A 413 8.10 35.18 9.10
CA ALA A 413 8.53 35.54 10.43
C ALA A 413 7.36 36.13 11.20
N TYR A 414 7.37 35.90 12.50
CA TYR A 414 6.45 36.50 13.45
C TYR A 414 7.26 37.21 14.54
N ASP A 415 6.98 38.49 14.76
CA ASP A 415 7.48 39.28 15.89
C ASP A 415 6.29 39.87 16.63
N VAL A 416 6.26 39.77 17.96
CA VAL A 416 5.11 40.25 18.78
C VAL A 416 4.76 41.73 18.54
N ARG A 417 5.72 42.57 18.13
CA ARG A 417 5.52 44.00 17.82
C ARG A 417 5.13 44.23 16.36
N LYS A 418 5.62 43.42 15.42
CA LYS A 418 5.40 43.61 13.97
C LYS A 418 4.26 42.75 13.39
N GLY A 419 3.86 41.69 14.09
CA GLY A 419 2.97 40.66 13.55
C GLY A 419 3.69 39.70 12.59
N LYS A 420 2.90 38.95 11.81
CA LYS A 420 3.38 38.07 10.73
C LYS A 420 3.83 38.90 9.53
N TYR A 421 4.97 38.56 8.94
CA TYR A 421 5.45 39.11 7.67
C TYR A 421 6.26 38.08 6.88
N GLU A 422 6.27 38.21 5.56
CA GLU A 422 7.02 37.33 4.65
C GLU A 422 8.50 37.75 4.59
N LEU A 423 9.41 36.76 4.56
CA LEU A 423 10.85 37.00 4.59
C LEU A 423 11.47 37.25 3.23
N TYR A 424 10.88 36.67 2.17
CA TYR A 424 11.41 36.71 0.82
C TYR A 424 10.34 37.13 -0.16
N ASN A 425 10.70 37.96 -1.13
CA ASN A 425 9.95 38.08 -2.37
C ASN A 425 10.68 37.28 -3.44
N GLU A 426 10.21 36.06 -3.71
CA GLU A 426 10.89 35.10 -4.59
C GLU A 426 11.13 35.67 -5.98
N HIS A 427 10.14 36.33 -6.60
CA HIS A 427 10.30 36.97 -7.91
C HIS A 427 11.42 38.01 -7.94
N VAL A 428 11.58 38.78 -6.86
CA VAL A 428 12.69 39.74 -6.75
C VAL A 428 14.01 38.99 -6.55
N VAL A 429 14.04 37.96 -5.71
CA VAL A 429 15.26 37.16 -5.48
C VAL A 429 15.72 36.49 -6.78
N ASP A 430 14.81 35.94 -7.57
CA ASP A 430 15.10 35.29 -8.85
C ASP A 430 15.61 36.30 -9.88
N SER A 431 14.97 37.48 -9.96
CA SER A 431 15.41 38.57 -10.84
C SER A 431 16.83 39.05 -10.47
N LEU A 432 17.13 39.18 -9.17
CA LEU A 432 18.46 39.52 -8.68
C LEU A 432 19.47 38.40 -8.95
N ALA A 433 19.08 37.14 -8.79
CA ALA A 433 19.92 35.99 -9.08
C ALA A 433 20.31 35.93 -10.56
N GLN A 434 19.36 36.16 -11.47
CA GLN A 434 19.61 36.26 -12.91
C GLN A 434 20.54 37.43 -13.25
N THR A 435 20.40 38.57 -12.57
CA THR A 435 21.30 39.72 -12.74
C THR A 435 22.74 39.39 -12.31
N ILE A 436 22.91 38.63 -11.24
CA ILE A 436 24.24 38.22 -10.73
C ILE A 436 24.85 37.12 -11.62
N TYR A 437 24.03 36.28 -12.25
CA TYR A 437 24.43 35.16 -13.10
C TYR A 437 23.78 35.20 -14.49
N PRO A 438 24.10 36.21 -15.34
CA PRO A 438 23.33 36.52 -16.56
C PRO A 438 23.53 35.56 -17.75
N ASN A 439 24.53 34.69 -17.71
CA ASN A 439 24.96 33.86 -18.85
C ASN A 439 24.55 32.37 -18.73
N GLU A 440 23.55 32.04 -17.92
CA GLU A 440 23.16 30.65 -17.69
C GLU A 440 21.77 30.33 -18.21
N GLU A 441 21.67 29.24 -18.97
CA GLU A 441 20.45 28.80 -19.66
C GLU A 441 19.40 28.16 -18.73
N PHE A 442 19.72 27.89 -17.46
CA PHE A 442 18.82 27.23 -16.51
C PHE A 442 18.70 27.99 -15.19
N ASP A 443 17.46 28.02 -14.70
CA ASP A 443 16.99 28.57 -13.42
C ASP A 443 18.04 28.42 -12.29
N PRO A 444 18.59 29.52 -11.74
CA PRO A 444 19.59 29.43 -10.69
C PRO A 444 18.97 28.71 -9.49
N GLN A 445 19.47 27.53 -9.11
CA GLN A 445 18.98 26.81 -7.92
C GLN A 445 19.10 27.72 -6.68
N VAL A 446 18.00 28.36 -6.32
CA VAL A 446 17.85 29.23 -5.15
C VAL A 446 17.42 28.37 -3.98
N THR A 447 18.10 28.50 -2.84
CA THR A 447 17.70 27.83 -1.60
C THR A 447 17.54 28.86 -0.50
N TYR A 448 16.35 28.93 0.10
CA TYR A 448 16.04 29.82 1.21
C TYR A 448 16.42 29.17 2.53
N SER A 449 17.07 29.93 3.42
CA SER A 449 17.57 29.40 4.70
C SER A 449 17.62 30.47 5.78
N PRO A 450 16.47 30.97 6.29
CA PRO A 450 16.45 32.01 7.32
C PRO A 450 17.37 31.68 8.51
N GLU A 451 18.14 32.65 8.98
CA GLU A 451 19.04 32.46 10.11
C GLU A 451 18.97 33.63 11.08
N PHE A 452 18.95 33.34 12.38
CA PHE A 452 19.10 34.36 13.40
C PHE A 452 20.57 34.79 13.56
N ASP A 453 20.80 36.11 13.55
CA ASP A 453 22.00 36.70 14.12
C ASP A 453 21.74 37.11 15.59
N ARG A 454 22.64 37.87 16.22
CA ARG A 454 22.47 38.28 17.64
C ARG A 454 21.27 39.21 17.85
N GLU A 455 20.90 39.99 16.85
CA GLU A 455 19.95 41.10 16.94
C GLU A 455 18.76 41.01 15.98
N SER A 456 18.79 40.14 14.98
CA SER A 456 17.85 40.13 13.87
C SER A 456 17.72 38.75 13.20
N LEU A 457 16.68 38.64 12.38
CA LEU A 457 16.46 37.50 11.50
C LEU A 457 16.93 37.87 10.10
N LEU A 458 17.93 37.15 9.60
CA LEU A 458 18.51 37.34 8.29
C LEU A 458 17.80 36.44 7.28
N ALA A 459 17.25 37.06 6.23
CA ALA A 459 16.69 36.36 5.08
C ALA A 459 17.83 35.83 4.19
N LYS A 460 18.50 34.75 4.62
CA LYS A 460 19.61 34.16 3.85
C LYS A 460 19.09 33.34 2.67
N VAL A 461 19.81 33.46 1.56
CA VAL A 461 19.55 32.77 0.31
C VAL A 461 20.87 32.16 -0.18
N SER A 462 20.86 30.91 -0.60
CA SER A 462 21.98 30.31 -1.32
C SER A 462 21.69 30.25 -2.81
N ILE A 463 22.66 30.69 -3.61
CA ILE A 463 22.64 30.60 -5.07
C ILE A 463 23.97 29.99 -5.48
N LYS A 464 23.95 28.79 -6.08
CA LYS A 464 25.15 28.03 -6.47
C LYS A 464 26.19 27.86 -5.36
N ASN A 465 25.72 27.52 -4.16
CA ASN A 465 26.56 27.36 -2.97
C ASN A 465 27.26 28.66 -2.48
N LYS A 466 26.97 29.82 -3.07
CA LYS A 466 27.29 31.12 -2.46
C LYS A 466 26.10 31.58 -1.65
N ILE A 467 26.36 32.27 -0.54
CA ILE A 467 25.31 32.73 0.38
C ILE A 467 25.17 34.24 0.24
N TYR A 468 23.93 34.70 0.24
CA TYR A 468 23.55 36.09 0.20
C TYR A 468 22.55 36.37 1.32
N ILE A 469 22.50 37.61 1.78
CA ILE A 469 21.42 38.14 2.62
C ILE A 469 20.52 38.97 1.72
N TYR A 470 19.25 38.58 1.64
CA TYR A 470 18.22 39.35 0.96
C TYR A 470 17.78 40.52 1.85
N ASN A 471 17.77 41.72 1.28
CA ASN A 471 17.20 42.90 1.91
C ASN A 471 15.97 43.36 1.12
N ASP A 472 14.78 43.14 1.67
CA ASP A 472 13.51 43.46 1.01
C ASP A 472 13.34 44.96 0.74
N SER A 473 13.75 45.82 1.67
CA SER A 473 13.57 47.28 1.57
C SER A 473 14.43 47.92 0.47
N SER A 474 15.66 47.42 0.28
CA SER A 474 16.57 47.91 -0.76
C SER A 474 16.58 47.05 -2.02
N ARG A 475 15.87 45.91 -2.01
CA ARG A 475 15.77 44.94 -3.12
C ARG A 475 17.16 44.51 -3.64
N VAL A 476 18.07 44.13 -2.74
CA VAL A 476 19.42 43.67 -3.09
C VAL A 476 19.79 42.34 -2.41
N LEU A 477 20.74 41.62 -3.02
CA LEU A 477 21.41 40.44 -2.44
C LEU A 477 22.83 40.82 -2.00
N LEU A 478 23.07 40.85 -0.69
CA LEU A 478 24.38 41.18 -0.12
C LEU A 478 25.19 39.90 0.10
N PRO A 479 26.43 39.77 -0.43
CA PRO A 479 27.26 38.60 -0.20
C PRO A 479 27.43 38.28 1.29
N SER A 480 27.33 37.01 1.64
CA SER A 480 27.48 36.52 3.00
C SER A 480 28.29 35.23 3.00
N SER A 481 28.96 34.95 4.12
CA SER A 481 29.71 33.71 4.31
C SER A 481 28.90 32.70 5.14
N PRO A 482 29.13 31.40 4.94
CA PRO A 482 28.59 30.39 5.84
C PRO A 482 29.10 30.66 7.26
N LYS A 483 28.20 30.58 8.23
CA LYS A 483 28.60 30.60 9.63
C LYS A 483 29.41 29.33 9.88
N GLN A 484 30.67 29.47 10.28
CA GLN A 484 31.47 28.34 10.68
C GLN A 484 31.00 27.88 12.06
N TYR A 485 30.28 26.76 12.08
CA TYR A 485 30.03 26.04 13.32
C TYR A 485 31.29 25.24 13.66
N PRO A 486 31.76 25.27 14.92
CA PRO A 486 32.84 24.38 15.33
C PRO A 486 32.42 22.95 15.04
N MET A 487 33.27 22.20 14.34
CA MET A 487 33.02 20.78 14.10
C MET A 487 33.14 20.08 15.46
N VAL A 488 32.02 19.59 16.00
CA VAL A 488 32.03 18.77 17.21
C VAL A 488 32.53 17.39 16.78
N GLU A 489 33.79 17.09 17.10
CA GLU A 489 34.35 15.78 16.87
C GLU A 489 33.84 14.80 17.94
N TYR A 490 33.20 13.70 17.53
CA TYR A 490 32.70 12.69 18.47
C TYR A 490 33.83 12.17 19.36
N GLY A 491 33.56 12.06 20.67
CA GLY A 491 34.54 11.61 21.65
C GLY A 491 35.57 12.66 22.07
N MET A 492 35.60 13.85 21.46
CA MET A 492 36.48 14.96 21.90
C MET A 492 35.99 15.55 23.21
N SER A 493 36.90 15.82 24.15
CA SER A 493 36.60 16.48 25.42
C SER A 493 36.13 17.93 25.19
N PRO A 494 35.30 18.49 26.08
CA PRO A 494 34.83 19.88 25.95
C PRO A 494 35.94 20.94 25.84
N ASP A 495 37.13 20.67 26.37
CA ASP A 495 38.31 21.54 26.30
C ASP A 495 39.29 21.15 25.19
N SER A 496 38.93 20.18 24.35
CA SER A 496 39.69 19.66 23.21
C SER A 496 41.08 19.08 23.54
N LYS A 497 41.35 18.75 24.81
CA LYS A 497 42.64 18.18 25.24
C LYS A 497 42.72 16.67 25.11
N TYR A 498 41.59 15.98 25.19
CA TYR A 498 41.53 14.52 25.12
C TYR A 498 40.51 14.06 24.10
N LYS A 499 40.77 12.91 23.49
CA LYS A 499 39.84 12.27 22.57
C LYS A 499 39.65 10.81 22.92
N ILE A 500 38.40 10.38 23.01
CA ILE A 500 38.02 8.98 23.13
C ILE A 500 37.68 8.41 21.75
N THR A 501 38.22 7.24 21.42
CA THR A 501 37.89 6.48 20.20
C THR A 501 37.52 5.05 20.53
N VAL A 502 36.82 4.39 19.59
CA VAL A 502 36.55 2.95 19.63
C VAL A 502 37.36 2.29 18.53
N GLU A 503 38.25 1.37 18.90
CA GLU A 503 39.08 0.59 17.97
C GLU A 503 39.12 -0.87 18.42
N ASN A 504 38.87 -1.80 17.50
CA ASN A 504 38.72 -3.24 17.79
C ASN A 504 37.79 -3.47 18.99
N TYR A 505 36.61 -2.86 18.95
CA TYR A 505 35.55 -2.94 19.97
C TYR A 505 35.89 -2.36 21.35
N ASN A 506 37.09 -1.78 21.52
CA ASN A 506 37.59 -1.29 22.80
C ASN A 506 37.76 0.23 22.82
N LEU A 507 37.69 0.82 24.00
CA LEU A 507 37.91 2.25 24.21
C LEU A 507 39.40 2.57 24.27
N TRP A 508 39.75 3.64 23.57
CA TRP A 508 41.08 4.24 23.57
C TRP A 508 40.94 5.72 23.93
N GLN A 509 41.94 6.25 24.61
CA GLN A 509 42.11 7.68 24.78
C GLN A 509 43.38 8.17 24.12
N GLU A 510 43.34 9.39 23.61
CA GLU A 510 44.48 10.13 23.07
C GLU A 510 44.58 11.48 23.77
N ASP A 511 45.78 11.85 24.21
CA ASP A 511 46.11 13.21 24.62
C ASP A 511 46.47 14.03 23.37
N MET A 512 45.69 15.06 23.08
CA MET A 512 45.80 15.83 21.83
C MET A 512 47.03 16.75 21.79
N SER A 513 47.70 16.98 22.93
CA SER A 513 48.91 17.79 23.00
C SER A 513 50.18 16.98 22.76
N THR A 514 50.19 15.73 23.22
CA THR A 514 51.35 14.82 23.11
C THR A 514 51.18 13.76 22.04
N HIS A 515 49.96 13.57 21.52
CA HIS A 515 49.54 12.44 20.68
C HIS A 515 49.78 11.07 21.32
N GLN A 516 49.93 11.02 22.65
CA GLN A 516 50.08 9.76 23.36
C GLN A 516 48.72 9.05 23.43
N ARG A 517 48.71 7.78 23.01
CA ARG A 517 47.51 6.92 23.03
C ARG A 517 47.59 5.89 24.16
N LYS A 518 46.46 5.63 24.80
CA LYS A 518 46.29 4.63 25.87
C LYS A 518 44.99 3.86 25.66
N GLN A 519 45.07 2.53 25.63
CA GLN A 519 43.90 1.66 25.65
C GLN A 519 43.29 1.64 27.05
N LEU A 520 41.97 1.80 27.14
CA LEU A 520 41.23 1.84 28.40
C LEU A 520 40.53 0.52 28.72
N THR A 521 40.11 -0.23 27.70
CA THR A 521 39.41 -1.51 27.84
C THR A 521 40.04 -2.58 26.97
N PHE A 522 39.90 -3.85 27.35
CA PHE A 522 40.58 -4.98 26.69
C PHE A 522 39.65 -6.17 26.42
N ASP A 523 38.36 -6.04 26.73
CA ASP A 523 37.35 -7.10 26.71
C ASP A 523 36.32 -6.97 25.58
N GLY A 524 36.42 -5.93 24.75
CA GLY A 524 35.52 -5.70 23.63
C GLY A 524 35.61 -6.82 22.58
N ASP A 525 34.44 -7.25 22.10
CA ASP A 525 34.26 -8.28 21.08
C ASP A 525 33.01 -7.95 20.25
N LYS A 526 32.75 -8.69 19.16
CA LYS A 526 31.50 -8.58 18.39
C LYS A 526 30.29 -8.85 19.30
N ASP A 527 29.25 -8.02 19.18
CA ASP A 527 28.04 -8.06 20.01
C ASP A 527 28.29 -7.65 21.48
N TYR A 528 29.49 -7.12 21.78
CA TYR A 528 29.95 -6.59 23.08
C TYR A 528 30.87 -5.38 22.92
N GLU A 529 30.60 -4.55 21.91
CA GLU A 529 31.40 -3.37 21.59
C GLU A 529 30.91 -2.11 22.31
N TYR A 530 31.82 -1.15 22.48
CA TYR A 530 31.45 0.22 22.85
C TYR A 530 30.98 1.00 21.62
N VAL A 531 29.92 1.79 21.77
CA VAL A 531 29.44 2.71 20.73
C VAL A 531 29.79 4.13 21.14
N LEU A 532 30.67 4.80 20.38
CA LEU A 532 31.18 6.12 20.74
C LEU A 532 30.08 7.19 20.86
N ALA A 533 28.97 7.03 20.14
CA ALA A 533 27.82 7.92 20.21
C ALA A 533 27.12 7.91 21.59
N ASP A 534 27.31 6.85 22.39
CA ASP A 534 26.75 6.72 23.74
C ASP A 534 27.64 7.38 24.82
N LEU A 535 28.79 7.94 24.43
CA LEU A 535 29.67 8.67 25.34
C LEU A 535 29.13 10.06 25.62
N VAL A 536 29.02 10.41 26.90
CA VAL A 536 28.58 11.75 27.33
C VAL A 536 29.57 12.32 28.34
N TRP A 537 30.10 13.50 28.02
CA TRP A 537 30.96 14.26 28.91
C TRP A 537 30.16 14.91 30.04
N LEU A 538 30.64 14.70 31.26
CA LEU A 538 30.17 15.33 32.50
C LEU A 538 30.96 16.61 32.81
N SER A 539 32.24 16.64 32.42
CA SER A 539 33.13 17.81 32.50
C SER A 539 34.26 17.69 31.47
N ALA A 540 35.24 18.59 31.49
CA ALA A 540 36.43 18.50 30.63
C ALA A 540 37.20 17.17 30.78
N ASN A 541 37.16 16.55 31.96
CA ASN A 541 37.96 15.37 32.26
C ASN A 541 37.15 14.11 32.54
N ARG A 542 35.81 14.21 32.66
CA ARG A 542 34.97 13.09 33.11
C ARG A 542 33.85 12.82 32.13
N TYR A 543 33.54 11.55 31.95
CA TYR A 543 32.46 11.10 31.08
C TYR A 543 31.79 9.84 31.64
N TYR A 544 30.62 9.50 31.10
CA TYR A 544 30.06 8.16 31.19
C TYR A 544 29.87 7.58 29.80
N ILE A 545 29.76 6.25 29.73
CA ILE A 545 29.38 5.52 28.52
C ILE A 545 28.60 4.26 28.91
N VAL A 546 27.60 3.91 28.09
CA VAL A 546 26.82 2.68 28.22
C VAL A 546 27.33 1.66 27.20
N ARG A 547 27.36 0.38 27.59
CA ARG A 547 27.66 -0.75 26.70
C ARG A 547 26.53 -1.77 26.76
N ASN A 548 26.20 -2.38 25.63
CA ASN A 548 25.22 -3.46 25.54
C ASN A 548 25.93 -4.81 25.34
N ASP A 549 25.66 -5.78 26.20
CA ASP A 549 26.10 -7.17 26.01
C ASP A 549 24.98 -7.97 25.35
N SER A 550 25.22 -8.38 24.10
CA SER A 550 24.26 -9.13 23.28
C SER A 550 24.85 -10.42 22.70
N ARG A 551 26.04 -10.83 23.14
CA ARG A 551 26.77 -12.01 22.62
C ARG A 551 25.92 -13.26 22.64
N ASN A 552 25.21 -13.49 23.74
CA ASN A 552 24.40 -14.68 23.98
C ASN A 552 22.91 -14.48 23.64
N VAL A 553 22.53 -13.31 23.13
CA VAL A 553 21.18 -13.10 22.61
C VAL A 553 21.03 -13.93 21.35
N ARG A 554 19.90 -14.64 21.24
CA ARG A 554 19.57 -15.47 20.08
C ARG A 554 19.58 -14.65 18.79
N THR A 555 19.90 -15.33 17.69
CA THR A 555 19.88 -14.75 16.35
C THR A 555 18.66 -15.26 15.58
N PHE A 556 17.89 -14.33 15.05
CA PHE A 556 16.80 -14.58 14.11
C PHE A 556 17.29 -14.34 12.68
N SER A 557 16.54 -14.88 11.72
CA SER A 557 16.86 -14.78 10.30
C SER A 557 15.63 -14.49 9.49
N VAL A 558 15.72 -13.56 8.55
CA VAL A 558 14.71 -13.34 7.50
C VAL A 558 15.29 -13.61 6.12
N LEU A 559 14.45 -14.10 5.22
CA LEU A 559 14.81 -14.36 3.84
C LEU A 559 14.48 -13.11 2.99
N HIS A 560 15.38 -12.76 2.08
CA HIS A 560 15.13 -11.81 1.01
C HIS A 560 15.19 -12.55 -0.33
N SER A 561 14.04 -12.96 -0.88
CA SER A 561 13.99 -13.75 -2.12
C SER A 561 14.47 -12.98 -3.36
N MET A 562 14.41 -11.64 -3.32
CA MET A 562 14.82 -10.76 -4.42
C MET A 562 16.32 -10.41 -4.42
N GLY A 563 17.13 -11.06 -3.56
CA GLY A 563 18.58 -10.88 -3.54
C GLY A 563 19.26 -11.25 -4.86
N TYR A 564 20.37 -10.57 -5.18
CA TYR A 564 21.19 -10.86 -6.36
C TYR A 564 22.58 -11.40 -5.95
N PRO A 565 23.11 -12.47 -6.59
CA PRO A 565 22.54 -13.22 -7.73
C PRO A 565 21.51 -14.30 -7.35
N GLY A 566 21.14 -14.42 -6.07
CA GLY A 566 20.08 -15.30 -5.58
C GLY A 566 19.62 -14.89 -4.18
N PRO A 567 18.64 -15.59 -3.57
CA PRO A 567 18.09 -15.23 -2.27
C PRO A 567 19.18 -15.07 -1.19
N VAL A 568 19.04 -14.05 -0.35
CA VAL A 568 19.99 -13.77 0.74
C VAL A 568 19.28 -13.84 2.09
N VAL A 569 20.00 -14.28 3.12
CA VAL A 569 19.51 -14.32 4.50
C VAL A 569 20.09 -13.14 5.26
N SER A 570 19.22 -12.32 5.85
CA SER A 570 19.60 -11.31 6.85
C SER A 570 19.44 -11.92 8.23
N THR A 571 20.35 -11.59 9.15
CA THR A 571 20.33 -12.09 10.53
C THR A 571 20.44 -10.96 11.53
N TYR A 572 19.69 -11.03 12.63
CA TYR A 572 19.65 -10.00 13.65
C TYR A 572 19.45 -10.60 15.06
N LYS A 573 19.86 -9.87 16.11
CA LYS A 573 19.62 -10.27 17.50
C LYS A 573 18.17 -9.96 17.87
N TYR A 574 17.49 -10.92 18.50
CA TYR A 574 16.09 -10.74 18.88
C TYR A 574 15.78 -11.43 20.20
N GLU A 575 14.84 -10.89 20.98
CA GLU A 575 14.53 -11.39 22.32
C GLU A 575 13.04 -11.73 22.39
N LEU A 576 12.73 -12.94 22.85
CA LEU A 576 11.36 -13.39 23.05
C LEU A 576 10.91 -13.23 24.51
N PRO A 577 9.61 -13.03 24.78
CA PRO A 577 9.06 -13.07 26.13
C PRO A 577 9.44 -14.37 26.85
N GLY A 578 9.89 -14.24 28.09
CA GLY A 578 10.30 -15.38 28.90
C GLY A 578 11.73 -15.88 28.63
N ASP A 579 12.48 -15.26 27.71
CA ASP A 579 13.88 -15.63 27.48
C ASP A 579 14.72 -15.55 28.76
N SER A 580 15.55 -16.57 28.99
CA SER A 580 16.41 -16.68 30.17
C SER A 580 17.70 -15.89 30.03
N ILE A 581 18.08 -15.53 28.80
CA ILE A 581 19.24 -14.71 28.41
C ILE A 581 18.74 -13.54 27.59
N VAL A 582 19.20 -12.34 27.95
CA VAL A 582 18.78 -11.09 27.34
C VAL A 582 19.96 -10.13 27.20
N ALA A 583 19.82 -9.12 26.36
CA ALA A 583 20.75 -8.02 26.23
C ALA A 583 20.87 -7.27 27.57
N MET A 584 22.11 -7.03 27.98
CA MET A 584 22.41 -6.39 29.26
C MET A 584 23.11 -5.05 29.08
N GLN A 585 22.57 -4.02 29.72
CA GLN A 585 23.18 -2.69 29.75
C GLN A 585 24.18 -2.60 30.90
N GLU A 586 25.38 -2.12 30.59
CA GLU A 586 26.46 -1.83 31.52
C GLU A 586 26.75 -0.33 31.51
N LEU A 587 26.99 0.28 32.67
CA LEU A 587 27.35 1.69 32.79
C LEU A 587 28.80 1.82 33.23
N PHE A 588 29.54 2.71 32.58
CA PHE A 588 30.92 3.04 32.92
C PHE A 588 31.08 4.54 33.15
N VAL A 589 31.96 4.90 34.08
CA VAL A 589 32.43 6.27 34.30
C VAL A 589 33.93 6.34 34.06
N GLY A 590 34.39 7.39 33.39
CA GLY A 590 35.79 7.54 32.99
C GLY A 590 36.39 8.89 33.39
N ASP A 591 37.70 8.87 33.63
CA ASP A 591 38.54 10.05 33.92
C ASP A 591 39.76 10.01 32.99
N VAL A 592 39.83 10.96 32.05
CA VAL A 592 40.88 10.98 31.02
C VAL A 592 42.23 11.45 31.55
N GLN A 593 42.25 12.26 32.62
CA GLN A 593 43.52 12.68 33.24
C GLN A 593 44.20 11.53 33.95
N LYS A 594 43.42 10.68 34.61
CA LYS A 594 43.93 9.42 35.21
C LYS A 594 44.10 8.32 34.17
N GLY A 595 43.45 8.44 33.02
CA GLY A 595 43.32 7.40 32.03
C GLY A 595 42.71 6.13 32.61
N SER A 596 41.61 6.30 33.36
CA SER A 596 40.93 5.22 34.07
C SER A 596 39.46 5.17 33.68
N ILE A 597 38.91 3.96 33.64
CA ILE A 597 37.48 3.69 33.44
C ILE A 597 37.00 2.71 34.50
N VAL A 598 35.84 2.96 35.08
CA VAL A 598 35.25 2.16 36.16
C VAL A 598 33.87 1.68 35.73
N LYS A 599 33.62 0.37 35.85
CA LYS A 599 32.29 -0.22 35.66
C LYS A 599 31.45 0.02 36.91
N VAL A 600 30.28 0.63 36.74
CA VAL A 600 29.32 0.89 37.82
C VAL A 600 28.52 -0.40 38.09
N ASN A 601 28.44 -0.83 39.36
CA ASN A 601 27.68 -2.03 39.75
C ASN A 601 26.18 -1.76 39.85
N VAL A 602 25.54 -1.57 38.70
CA VAL A 602 24.12 -1.20 38.57
C VAL A 602 23.13 -2.32 38.91
N SER A 603 23.59 -3.57 39.03
CA SER A 603 22.75 -4.75 39.21
C SER A 603 21.99 -4.77 40.54
N LYS A 604 20.67 -4.88 40.46
CA LYS A 604 19.75 -5.14 41.58
C LYS A 604 18.75 -6.24 41.21
N TRP A 605 18.08 -6.09 40.07
CA TRP A 605 17.16 -7.10 39.57
C TRP A 605 17.75 -7.82 38.38
N ARG A 606 17.45 -9.12 38.30
CA ARG A 606 17.79 -9.92 37.13
C ARG A 606 17.15 -9.26 35.90
N TRP A 607 17.97 -8.99 34.88
CA TRP A 607 17.52 -8.50 33.58
C TRP A 607 16.78 -7.15 33.64
N GLN A 608 17.21 -6.28 34.55
CA GLN A 608 16.72 -4.91 34.64
C GLN A 608 17.02 -4.10 33.37
N GLN A 609 16.21 -3.07 33.11
CA GLN A 609 16.51 -2.06 32.11
C GLN A 609 17.20 -0.85 32.76
N LEU A 610 18.11 -0.20 32.04
CA LEU A 610 18.72 1.07 32.41
C LEU A 610 18.32 2.20 31.45
N GLU A 611 18.12 3.38 32.01
CA GLU A 611 17.97 4.64 31.28
C GLU A 611 18.85 5.70 31.96
N ILE A 612 19.79 6.30 31.23
CA ILE A 612 20.68 7.33 31.80
C ILE A 612 20.03 8.70 31.62
N LEU A 613 19.98 9.49 32.69
CA LEU A 613 19.41 10.83 32.70
C LEU A 613 20.55 11.86 32.66
N LYS A 614 20.66 12.59 31.54
CA LYS A 614 21.58 13.73 31.46
C LYS A 614 21.02 14.89 32.27
N VAL A 615 21.78 15.34 33.27
CA VAL A 615 21.44 16.50 34.11
C VAL A 615 22.44 17.60 33.85
N ASN A 616 21.96 18.79 33.49
CA ASN A 616 22.83 19.93 33.22
C ASN A 616 23.53 20.39 34.51
N ASP A 617 24.74 20.92 34.37
CA ASP A 617 25.56 21.46 35.46
C ASP A 617 25.87 20.47 36.61
N VAL A 618 25.86 19.16 36.32
CA VAL A 618 26.25 18.10 37.25
C VAL A 618 27.43 17.33 36.67
N ALA A 619 28.57 17.35 37.38
CA ALA A 619 29.83 16.76 36.91
C ALA A 619 30.40 15.68 37.85
N ASP A 620 29.87 15.59 39.06
CA ASP A 620 30.33 14.72 40.15
C ASP A 620 29.57 13.39 40.21
N LYS A 621 28.44 13.27 39.51
CA LYS A 621 27.62 12.05 39.50
C LYS A 621 26.83 11.88 38.19
N VAL A 622 26.36 10.66 37.96
CA VAL A 622 25.49 10.28 36.83
C VAL A 622 24.12 9.87 37.39
N TYR A 623 23.04 10.47 36.89
CA TYR A 623 21.68 10.02 37.22
C TYR A 623 21.25 8.92 36.26
N PHE A 624 20.59 7.89 36.78
CA PHE A 624 20.01 6.85 35.94
C PHE A 624 18.78 6.24 36.60
N LEU A 625 17.85 5.78 35.76
CA LEU A 625 16.76 4.89 36.16
C LEU A 625 17.21 3.45 35.95
N ARG A 626 16.89 2.60 36.92
CA ARG A 626 16.87 1.16 36.72
C ARG A 626 15.47 0.62 36.96
N SER A 627 14.97 -0.18 36.04
CA SER A 627 13.60 -0.71 36.09
C SER A 627 13.61 -2.23 36.14
N LYS A 628 12.77 -2.80 37.01
CA LYS A 628 12.58 -4.25 37.13
C LYS A 628 12.04 -4.83 35.82
N ARG A 629 12.39 -6.08 35.47
CA ARG A 629 11.95 -6.75 34.22
C ARG A 629 10.41 -6.74 34.05
N THR A 630 9.68 -6.94 35.15
CA THR A 630 8.21 -6.89 35.24
C THR A 630 7.60 -5.53 34.90
N ARG A 631 8.42 -4.47 34.83
CA ARG A 631 8.04 -3.08 34.51
C ARG A 631 7.10 -2.42 35.50
N ASP A 632 6.91 -2.98 36.68
CA ASP A 632 6.06 -2.43 37.73
C ASP A 632 6.83 -1.65 38.81
N GLU A 633 8.16 -1.66 38.76
CA GLU A 633 9.02 -0.99 39.74
C GLU A 633 10.25 -0.37 39.06
N ALA A 634 10.59 0.87 39.45
CA ALA A 634 11.77 1.57 38.98
C ALA A 634 12.42 2.41 40.08
N GLU A 635 13.75 2.47 40.09
CA GLU A 635 14.53 3.30 40.99
C GLU A 635 15.28 4.40 40.24
N LEU A 636 15.13 5.65 40.71
CA LEU A 636 16.07 6.72 40.39
C LEU A 636 17.30 6.60 41.27
N CYS A 637 18.46 6.49 40.64
CA CYS A 637 19.74 6.33 41.29
C CYS A 637 20.72 7.41 40.82
N THR A 638 21.76 7.65 41.64
CA THR A 638 22.97 8.36 41.24
C THR A 638 24.18 7.46 41.38
N ALA A 639 25.09 7.46 40.40
CA ALA A 639 26.43 6.88 40.52
C ALA A 639 27.48 7.98 40.65
N ASP A 640 28.36 7.90 41.63
CA ASP A 640 29.51 8.80 41.75
C ASP A 640 30.42 8.71 40.50
N ALA A 641 30.81 9.85 39.93
CA ALA A 641 31.52 9.91 38.66
C ALA A 641 32.99 9.46 38.73
N VAL A 642 33.50 9.06 39.91
CA VAL A 642 34.87 8.58 40.12
C VAL A 642 34.89 7.13 40.59
N SER A 643 34.18 6.84 41.67
CA SER A 643 34.14 5.53 42.31
C SER A 643 33.08 4.59 41.72
N GLY A 644 32.04 5.15 41.07
CA GLY A 644 30.88 4.38 40.65
C GLY A 644 29.95 3.97 41.80
N GLU A 645 30.12 4.50 43.02
CA GLU A 645 29.24 4.20 44.16
C GLU A 645 27.80 4.66 43.86
N ILE A 646 26.83 3.78 44.10
CA ILE A 646 25.41 4.04 43.82
C ILE A 646 24.68 4.49 45.09
N LYS A 647 23.90 5.56 44.94
CA LYS A 647 22.88 5.98 45.91
C LYS A 647 21.49 5.94 45.28
N ILE A 648 20.54 5.32 45.98
CA ILE A 648 19.13 5.29 45.59
C ILE A 648 18.46 6.58 46.08
N ILE A 649 17.75 7.27 45.20
CA ILE A 649 17.07 8.54 45.50
C ILE A 649 15.56 8.30 45.64
N ILE A 650 14.91 7.69 44.66
CA ILE A 650 13.47 7.42 44.66
C ILE A 650 13.22 5.99 44.22
N ASN A 651 12.25 5.32 44.85
CA ASN A 651 11.67 4.06 44.39
C ASN A 651 10.21 4.29 44.00
N GLU A 652 9.85 3.99 42.75
CA GLU A 652 8.50 4.10 42.22
C GLU A 652 7.93 2.71 41.93
N ILE A 653 6.71 2.45 42.39
CA ILE A 653 5.97 1.21 42.11
C ILE A 653 4.63 1.58 41.46
N SER A 654 4.37 1.01 40.28
CA SER A 654 3.09 1.13 39.58
C SER A 654 2.68 -0.24 39.03
N LYS A 655 1.65 -0.81 39.64
CA LYS A 655 1.09 -2.11 39.21
C LYS A 655 -0.09 -1.90 38.26
N PRO A 656 -0.30 -2.78 37.27
CA PRO A 656 0.54 -3.93 36.93
C PRO A 656 1.84 -3.58 36.18
N TYR A 657 1.97 -2.37 35.65
CA TYR A 657 3.19 -1.84 35.03
C TYR A 657 3.22 -0.30 35.07
N LEU A 658 4.41 0.29 34.97
CA LEU A 658 4.64 1.72 34.78
C LEU A 658 4.14 2.15 33.40
N ASN A 659 3.36 3.24 33.33
CA ASN A 659 2.86 3.77 32.07
C ASN A 659 4.03 4.15 31.14
N LYS A 660 4.23 3.38 30.07
CA LYS A 660 5.42 3.52 29.21
C LYS A 660 5.46 4.86 28.45
N GLU A 661 4.29 5.38 28.09
CA GLU A 661 4.18 6.63 27.34
C GLU A 661 4.41 7.85 28.23
N LEU A 662 3.95 7.81 29.50
CA LEU A 662 3.90 8.98 30.37
C LEU A 662 4.89 8.99 31.53
N PHE A 663 5.33 7.82 32.01
CA PHE A 663 6.26 7.75 33.14
C PHE A 663 7.61 8.36 32.76
N ARG A 664 7.95 9.49 33.38
CA ARG A 664 9.21 10.21 33.20
C ARG A 664 9.67 10.79 34.53
N ILE A 665 10.98 10.93 34.67
CA ILE A 665 11.62 11.63 35.79
C ILE A 665 12.46 12.76 35.22
N GLN A 666 12.20 13.98 35.68
CA GLN A 666 12.94 15.17 35.30
C GLN A 666 13.71 15.71 36.50
N VAL A 667 15.04 15.81 36.34
CA VAL A 667 15.96 16.24 37.39
C VAL A 667 16.50 17.62 37.02
N GLU A 668 16.18 18.60 37.85
CA GLU A 668 16.39 20.02 37.58
C GLU A 668 17.21 20.67 38.70
N ASN A 669 17.67 21.89 38.46
CA ASN A 669 18.36 22.70 39.46
C ASN A 669 19.51 21.93 40.14
N ARG A 670 20.37 21.29 39.33
CA ARG A 670 21.52 20.46 39.77
C ARG A 670 21.12 19.27 40.65
N GLY A 671 19.87 18.81 40.55
CA GLY A 671 19.32 17.70 41.33
C GLY A 671 18.56 18.11 42.59
N ASN A 672 18.40 19.41 42.86
CA ASN A 672 17.63 19.86 44.01
C ASN A 672 16.12 19.69 43.81
N ASP A 673 15.67 19.72 42.56
CA ASP A 673 14.27 19.61 42.19
C ASP A 673 14.08 18.38 41.28
N ILE A 674 13.35 17.38 41.77
CA ILE A 674 13.09 16.15 41.04
C ILE A 674 11.59 16.02 40.83
N PHE A 675 11.15 16.02 39.57
CA PHE A 675 9.75 15.82 39.20
C PHE A 675 9.54 14.39 38.69
N VAL A 676 8.63 13.67 39.32
CA VAL A 676 8.29 12.28 38.98
C VAL A 676 6.85 12.23 38.53
N TRP A 677 6.60 11.71 37.33
CA TRP A 677 5.25 11.33 36.93
C TRP A 677 4.87 10.00 37.59
N SER A 678 3.69 9.90 38.20
CA SER A 678 3.19 8.67 38.81
C SER A 678 1.68 8.59 38.73
N ASP A 679 1.16 7.40 38.47
CA ASP A 679 -0.27 7.07 38.44
C ASP A 679 -0.75 6.38 39.73
N ARG A 680 0.00 6.50 40.82
CA ARG A 680 -0.28 5.87 42.12
C ARG A 680 -1.67 6.17 42.72
N THR A 681 -2.34 7.23 42.27
CA THR A 681 -3.70 7.61 42.69
C THR A 681 -4.79 7.00 41.81
N GLY A 682 -4.43 6.21 40.80
CA GLY A 682 -5.31 5.81 39.71
C GLY A 682 -5.33 6.79 38.54
N TRP A 683 -4.68 7.95 38.67
CA TRP A 683 -4.55 8.99 37.64
C TRP A 683 -3.11 9.48 37.59
N GLY A 684 -2.59 9.75 36.38
CA GLY A 684 -1.22 10.22 36.20
C GLY A 684 -1.01 11.65 36.67
N HIS A 685 -0.08 11.88 37.59
CA HIS A 685 0.23 13.21 38.14
C HIS A 685 1.73 13.42 38.35
N ILE A 686 2.14 14.68 38.45
CA ILE A 686 3.53 15.07 38.74
C ILE A 686 3.70 15.29 40.25
N TYR A 687 4.77 14.72 40.79
CA TYR A 687 5.16 14.81 42.20
C TYR A 687 6.56 15.42 42.30
N HIS A 688 6.73 16.39 43.20
CA HIS A 688 7.99 17.11 43.39
C HIS A 688 8.73 16.56 44.60
N TYR A 689 9.99 16.19 44.41
CA TYR A 689 10.90 15.62 45.39
C TYR A 689 12.16 16.47 45.52
N SER A 690 12.77 16.45 46.71
CA SER A 690 14.09 17.04 46.96
C SER A 690 15.24 16.16 46.46
N ALA A 691 16.47 16.70 46.46
CA ALA A 691 17.72 15.98 46.19
C ALA A 691 17.93 14.68 47.02
N THR A 692 17.28 14.58 48.17
CA THR A 692 17.39 13.39 49.06
C THR A 692 16.33 12.33 48.79
N GLY A 693 15.40 12.58 47.86
CA GLY A 693 14.26 11.70 47.61
C GLY A 693 13.07 11.91 48.54
N LYS A 694 13.09 12.95 49.39
CA LYS A 694 11.91 13.34 50.19
C LYS A 694 10.86 14.00 49.30
N LEU A 695 9.64 13.47 49.30
CA LEU A 695 8.48 14.08 48.65
C LEU A 695 8.19 15.45 49.29
N LEU A 696 8.14 16.49 48.49
CA LEU A 696 7.83 17.87 48.91
C LEU A 696 6.32 18.12 48.80
N ASN A 697 5.74 17.91 47.62
CA ASN A 697 4.30 18.03 47.37
C ASN A 697 3.89 17.32 46.06
N PRO A 698 2.60 16.94 45.90
CA PRO A 698 2.03 16.74 44.58
C PRO A 698 1.93 18.08 43.85
N VAL A 699 2.39 18.14 42.60
CA VAL A 699 2.28 19.35 41.76
C VAL A 699 0.91 19.39 41.07
N THR A 700 0.37 18.22 40.71
CA THR A 700 -0.97 18.07 40.13
C THR A 700 -1.75 16.98 40.86
N SER A 701 -3.07 17.06 40.79
CA SER A 701 -3.99 16.07 41.39
C SER A 701 -5.39 16.17 40.79
N GLY A 702 -6.17 15.09 40.84
CA GLY A 702 -7.60 15.06 40.51
C GLY A 702 -7.99 13.86 39.64
N ALA A 703 -9.22 13.86 39.13
CA ALA A 703 -9.70 12.82 38.20
C ALA A 703 -9.41 13.18 36.74
N TRP A 704 -8.12 13.29 36.41
CA TRP A 704 -7.58 13.61 35.08
C TRP A 704 -6.09 13.21 35.04
N THR A 705 -5.53 12.99 33.85
CA THR A 705 -4.13 12.54 33.70
C THR A 705 -3.27 13.69 33.16
N THR A 706 -2.13 13.97 33.78
CA THR A 706 -1.08 14.81 33.19
C THR A 706 -0.29 14.02 32.16
N GLY A 707 0.12 14.67 31.08
CA GLY A 707 1.12 14.18 30.14
C GLY A 707 2.55 14.53 30.57
N CYS A 708 3.46 14.51 29.59
CA CYS A 708 4.85 14.93 29.76
C CYS A 708 4.97 16.43 30.07
N ILE A 709 6.03 16.79 30.80
CA ILE A 709 6.45 18.18 31.02
C ILE A 709 7.11 18.69 29.73
N LEU A 710 6.59 19.79 29.18
CA LEU A 710 7.15 20.44 27.99
C LEU A 710 8.25 21.44 28.36
N LYS A 711 8.11 22.11 29.51
CA LYS A 711 9.08 23.10 29.98
C LYS A 711 9.07 23.18 31.50
N VAL A 712 10.26 23.20 32.08
CA VAL A 712 10.50 23.62 33.46
C VAL A 712 11.07 25.04 33.42
N ASP A 713 10.36 25.99 34.02
CA ASP A 713 10.85 27.35 34.21
C ASP A 713 11.37 27.49 35.65
N ASN A 714 12.67 27.25 35.81
CA ASN A 714 13.35 27.36 37.10
C ASN A 714 13.39 28.81 37.63
N GLN A 715 13.28 29.84 36.78
CA GLN A 715 13.26 31.22 37.25
C GLN A 715 11.90 31.60 37.83
N LYS A 716 10.81 31.10 37.23
CA LYS A 716 9.43 31.34 37.68
C LYS A 716 8.90 30.26 38.63
N HIS A 717 9.67 29.21 38.90
CA HIS A 717 9.24 27.99 39.61
C HIS A 717 7.92 27.44 39.06
N ARG A 718 7.84 27.27 37.74
CA ARG A 718 6.62 26.88 37.04
C ARG A 718 6.87 25.76 36.02
N LEU A 719 5.97 24.80 35.99
CA LEU A 719 5.90 23.73 35.00
C LEU A 719 4.87 24.05 33.92
N TYR A 720 5.19 23.66 32.69
CA TYR A 720 4.26 23.60 31.58
C TYR A 720 4.16 22.16 31.11
N LEU A 721 2.95 21.60 31.12
CA LEU A 721 2.71 20.19 30.89
C LEU A 721 1.41 19.96 30.13
N TYR A 722 1.33 18.82 29.46
CA TYR A 722 0.08 18.38 28.86
C TYR A 722 -0.90 17.84 29.92
N GLY A 723 -2.20 17.87 29.64
CA GLY A 723 -3.23 17.24 30.45
C GLY A 723 -4.38 16.70 29.59
N TYR A 724 -5.02 15.64 30.11
CA TYR A 724 -6.03 14.82 29.44
C TYR A 724 -7.22 14.59 30.37
N GLY A 725 -8.44 14.69 29.84
CA GLY A 725 -9.68 14.37 30.57
C GLY A 725 -10.09 15.32 31.70
N ARG A 726 -9.40 16.46 31.88
CA ARG A 726 -9.72 17.46 32.92
C ARG A 726 -10.94 18.29 32.55
N GLU A 727 -10.96 18.84 31.34
CA GLU A 727 -12.08 19.64 30.84
C GLU A 727 -13.29 18.74 30.54
N LYS A 728 -14.50 19.24 30.80
CA LYS A 728 -15.73 18.43 30.77
C LYS A 728 -16.46 18.54 29.43
N GLY A 729 -17.14 17.47 29.05
CA GLY A 729 -17.95 17.42 27.82
C GLY A 729 -17.16 17.34 26.52
N ILE A 730 -15.86 17.02 26.60
CA ILE A 730 -14.96 16.90 25.45
C ILE A 730 -14.30 15.53 25.42
N ASN A 731 -13.67 15.18 24.29
CA ASN A 731 -12.93 13.93 24.16
C ASN A 731 -11.74 13.92 25.16
N PRO A 732 -11.67 12.95 26.09
CA PRO A 732 -10.64 12.91 27.13
C PRO A 732 -9.24 12.63 26.58
N ASN A 733 -9.12 12.19 25.33
CA ASN A 733 -7.83 11.96 24.66
C ASN A 733 -7.23 13.24 24.05
N TYR A 734 -7.94 14.37 24.05
CA TYR A 734 -7.38 15.64 23.58
C TYR A 734 -6.32 16.16 24.55
N ALA A 735 -5.18 16.57 24.00
CA ALA A 735 -4.09 17.14 24.75
C ALA A 735 -4.33 18.64 24.97
N PHE A 736 -4.28 19.09 26.22
CA PHE A 736 -4.36 20.50 26.61
C PHE A 736 -3.07 20.95 27.28
N LEU A 737 -2.62 22.17 27.01
CA LEU A 737 -1.48 22.75 27.72
C LEU A 737 -1.92 23.38 29.04
N TYR A 738 -1.25 23.01 30.12
CA TYR A 738 -1.42 23.63 31.44
C TYR A 738 -0.13 24.26 31.92
N GLY A 739 -0.25 25.36 32.67
CA GLY A 739 0.83 25.90 33.50
C GLY A 739 0.49 25.75 34.99
N VAL A 740 1.45 25.33 35.81
CA VAL A 740 1.29 25.12 37.25
C VAL A 740 2.60 25.42 38.00
N ASP A 741 2.52 26.03 39.17
CA ASP A 741 3.72 26.32 39.97
C ASP A 741 4.25 25.04 40.65
N PHE A 742 5.53 25.00 41.00
CA PHE A 742 6.15 23.80 41.62
C PHE A 742 5.41 23.33 42.88
N ASN A 743 4.81 24.26 43.64
CA ASN A 743 4.03 23.97 44.85
C ASN A 743 2.58 23.50 44.56
N GLY A 744 2.21 23.32 43.29
CA GLY A 744 0.89 22.89 42.83
C GLY A 744 -0.18 23.97 42.75
N LYS A 745 0.17 25.24 42.99
CA LYS A 745 -0.76 26.38 42.86
C LYS A 745 -0.82 26.92 41.44
N HIS A 746 -1.82 27.76 41.19
CA HIS A 746 -2.01 28.49 39.92
C HIS A 746 -2.04 27.60 38.67
N LEU A 747 -2.58 26.37 38.81
CA LEU A 747 -2.90 25.50 37.70
C LEU A 747 -3.91 26.18 36.77
N LYS A 748 -3.52 26.39 35.51
CA LYS A 748 -4.33 27.08 34.50
C LYS A 748 -4.24 26.39 33.14
N CYS A 749 -5.37 26.18 32.48
CA CYS A 749 -5.41 25.78 31.06
C CYS A 749 -4.99 26.96 30.19
N LEU A 750 -4.01 26.76 29.31
CA LEU A 750 -3.42 27.79 28.45
C LEU A 750 -3.93 27.74 27.01
N THR A 751 -4.60 26.65 26.64
CA THR A 751 -5.16 26.35 25.31
C THR A 751 -6.62 25.89 25.44
N PRO A 752 -7.57 26.79 25.71
CA PRO A 752 -8.93 26.42 26.11
C PRO A 752 -9.85 25.96 24.97
N GLU A 753 -9.41 26.03 23.71
CA GLU A 753 -10.20 25.60 22.56
C GLU A 753 -10.55 24.10 22.64
N ASN A 754 -11.76 23.72 22.22
CA ASN A 754 -12.17 22.32 22.18
C ASN A 754 -11.53 21.60 20.98
N ALA A 755 -10.25 21.27 21.10
CA ALA A 755 -9.42 20.60 20.11
C ALA A 755 -8.32 19.82 20.83
N THR A 756 -7.55 19.03 20.08
CA THR A 756 -6.25 18.56 20.56
C THR A 756 -5.19 19.60 20.19
N HIS A 757 -4.22 19.82 21.07
CA HIS A 757 -3.21 20.88 20.95
C HIS A 757 -1.78 20.33 20.83
N ASN A 758 -1.07 20.77 19.80
CA ASN A 758 0.34 20.48 19.58
C ASN A 758 1.16 21.77 19.73
N VAL A 759 1.83 21.91 20.88
CA VAL A 759 2.43 23.16 21.33
C VAL A 759 3.95 23.11 21.19
N PHE A 760 4.49 24.15 20.58
CA PHE A 760 5.91 24.46 20.57
C PHE A 760 6.20 25.64 21.51
N MET A 761 6.92 25.39 22.59
CA MET A 761 7.29 26.42 23.56
C MET A 761 8.67 27.00 23.29
N SER A 762 8.82 28.32 23.40
CA SER A 762 10.13 28.97 23.43
C SER A 762 10.87 28.57 24.71
N SER A 763 12.12 28.11 24.58
CA SER A 763 12.98 27.77 25.73
C SER A 763 13.34 28.99 26.57
N SER A 764 13.45 30.16 25.94
CA SER A 764 14.02 31.38 26.53
C SER A 764 13.06 32.55 26.70
N THR A 765 11.90 32.52 26.04
CA THR A 765 10.93 33.62 26.11
C THR A 765 9.56 33.15 26.58
N ASP A 766 8.69 34.11 26.90
CA ASP A 766 7.30 33.89 27.33
C ASP A 766 6.34 33.76 26.14
N LEU A 767 6.70 32.92 25.18
CA LEU A 767 5.96 32.71 23.93
C LEU A 767 5.82 31.21 23.65
N PHE A 768 4.67 30.80 23.14
CA PHE A 768 4.48 29.51 22.51
C PHE A 768 3.59 29.61 21.27
N VAL A 769 3.73 28.64 20.39
CA VAL A 769 2.90 28.44 19.20
C VAL A 769 2.09 27.17 19.43
N ASP A 770 0.81 27.23 19.10
CA ASP A 770 -0.13 26.14 19.27
C ASP A 770 -0.79 25.80 17.93
N ASN A 771 -0.50 24.59 17.44
CA ASN A 771 -1.20 23.99 16.31
C ASN A 771 -2.35 23.15 16.87
N PHE A 772 -3.58 23.46 16.51
CA PHE A 772 -4.74 22.77 17.07
C PHE A 772 -5.83 22.53 16.05
N SER A 773 -6.48 21.39 16.19
CA SER A 773 -7.64 21.01 15.38
C SER A 773 -8.38 19.84 16.02
N ARG A 774 -9.55 19.55 15.47
CA ARG A 774 -10.21 18.25 15.52
C ARG A 774 -10.25 17.65 14.13
N ILE A 775 -10.51 16.34 14.07
CA ILE A 775 -10.74 15.62 12.80
C ILE A 775 -11.82 16.27 11.92
N ASP A 776 -12.76 17.00 12.52
CA ASP A 776 -13.92 17.63 11.87
C ASP A 776 -13.83 19.17 11.79
N THR A 777 -12.64 19.75 11.90
CA THR A 777 -12.42 21.20 11.80
C THR A 777 -11.22 21.55 10.93
N VAL A 778 -11.23 22.76 10.38
CA VAL A 778 -10.04 23.35 9.74
C VAL A 778 -8.94 23.57 10.80
N PRO A 779 -7.70 23.11 10.57
CA PRO A 779 -6.61 23.36 11.51
C PRO A 779 -6.26 24.84 11.63
N GLN A 780 -5.85 25.23 12.83
CA GLN A 780 -5.51 26.61 13.17
C GLN A 780 -4.17 26.68 13.89
N VAL A 781 -3.49 27.82 13.72
CA VAL A 781 -2.23 28.11 14.40
C VAL A 781 -2.35 29.41 15.19
N SER A 782 -2.21 29.31 16.51
CA SER A 782 -2.21 30.46 17.39
C SER A 782 -0.85 30.71 18.03
N VAL A 783 -0.57 31.98 18.32
CA VAL A 783 0.58 32.43 19.09
C VAL A 783 0.09 32.99 20.41
N ARG A 784 0.62 32.48 21.51
CA ARG A 784 0.18 32.77 22.87
C ARG A 784 1.36 33.07 23.76
N SER A 785 1.14 33.88 24.80
CA SER A 785 2.11 33.99 25.91
C SER A 785 1.96 32.84 26.90
N THR A 786 2.99 32.59 27.70
CA THR A 786 3.03 31.50 28.69
C THR A 786 2.02 31.64 29.84
N ASP A 787 1.32 32.77 29.95
CA ASP A 787 0.15 32.95 30.84
C ASP A 787 -1.18 32.58 30.17
N GLY A 788 -1.18 32.17 28.90
CA GLY A 788 -2.33 31.74 28.12
C GLY A 788 -3.05 32.85 27.36
N LYS A 789 -2.52 34.09 27.31
CA LYS A 789 -3.11 35.16 26.50
C LYS A 789 -2.86 34.90 25.01
N LEU A 790 -3.93 34.91 24.21
CA LEU A 790 -3.87 34.90 22.75
C LEU A 790 -3.25 36.22 22.25
N LEU A 791 -2.14 36.13 21.51
CA LEU A 791 -1.45 37.27 20.93
C LEU A 791 -1.82 37.43 19.45
N SER A 792 -1.93 36.33 18.70
CA SER A 792 -2.29 36.34 17.28
C SER A 792 -2.73 34.96 16.81
N THR A 793 -3.57 34.91 15.77
CA THR A 793 -3.79 33.71 14.95
C THR A 793 -3.08 33.96 13.64
N ILE A 794 -2.08 33.13 13.31
CA ILE A 794 -1.13 33.44 12.24
C ILE A 794 -1.39 32.68 10.94
N GLU A 795 -2.08 31.54 10.98
CA GLU A 795 -2.50 30.81 9.79
C GLU A 795 -3.95 30.31 9.90
N HIS A 796 -4.66 30.44 8.79
CA HIS A 796 -5.95 29.79 8.52
C HIS A 796 -5.76 28.88 7.32
N ILE A 797 -5.73 27.57 7.57
CA ILE A 797 -5.39 26.59 6.53
C ILE A 797 -6.54 26.50 5.53
N ASP A 798 -6.21 26.62 4.24
CA ASP A 798 -7.21 26.54 3.17
C ASP A 798 -7.48 25.08 2.79
N VAL A 799 -8.69 24.62 3.10
CA VAL A 799 -9.19 23.28 2.74
C VAL A 799 -10.15 23.32 1.54
N SER A 800 -10.33 24.47 0.90
CA SER A 800 -11.31 24.66 -0.18
C SER A 800 -11.09 23.67 -1.32
N LYS A 801 -9.83 23.44 -1.73
CA LYS A 801 -9.46 22.47 -2.77
C LYS A 801 -9.90 21.04 -2.42
N LEU A 802 -9.72 20.60 -1.17
CA LEU A 802 -10.21 19.29 -0.70
C LEU A 802 -11.73 19.19 -0.78
N LEU A 803 -12.43 20.22 -0.30
CA LEU A 803 -13.90 20.23 -0.28
C LEU A 803 -14.48 20.27 -1.70
N THR A 804 -13.90 21.08 -2.59
CA THR A 804 -14.27 21.11 -4.02
C THR A 804 -13.94 19.79 -4.72
N TYR A 805 -12.86 19.11 -4.32
CA TYR A 805 -12.54 17.76 -4.80
C TYR A 805 -13.57 16.70 -4.36
N GLY A 806 -14.43 17.04 -3.40
CA GLY A 806 -15.52 16.22 -2.89
C GLY A 806 -15.14 15.42 -1.65
N TRP A 807 -14.03 15.74 -0.99
CA TRP A 807 -13.69 15.17 0.30
C TRP A 807 -14.64 15.72 1.38
N LYS A 808 -15.01 14.88 2.34
CA LYS A 808 -15.89 15.24 3.45
C LYS A 808 -15.21 14.94 4.76
N TYR A 809 -15.44 15.81 5.74
CA TYR A 809 -14.98 15.58 7.11
C TYR A 809 -15.55 14.25 7.65
N PRO A 810 -14.71 13.45 8.31
CA PRO A 810 -15.19 12.31 9.10
C PRO A 810 -16.07 12.78 10.27
N GLU A 811 -17.03 11.96 10.67
CA GLU A 811 -17.94 12.27 11.78
C GLU A 811 -17.45 11.63 13.08
N GLN A 812 -17.39 12.42 14.15
CA GLN A 812 -17.10 11.89 15.49
C GLN A 812 -18.33 11.21 16.10
N PHE A 813 -18.10 10.15 16.87
CA PHE A 813 -19.15 9.50 17.66
C PHE A 813 -18.62 9.04 19.02
N THR A 814 -19.57 8.71 19.90
CA THR A 814 -19.32 8.09 21.20
C THR A 814 -20.28 6.93 21.38
N VAL A 815 -19.76 5.80 21.87
CA VAL A 815 -20.51 4.60 22.25
C VAL A 815 -20.07 4.13 23.63
N LYS A 816 -20.83 3.25 24.27
CA LYS A 816 -20.40 2.60 25.51
C LYS A 816 -19.56 1.36 25.21
N ALA A 817 -18.54 1.12 26.02
CA ALA A 817 -17.84 -0.16 26.07
C ALA A 817 -18.78 -1.28 26.51
N ALA A 818 -18.32 -2.53 26.43
CA ALA A 818 -19.14 -3.69 26.79
C ALA A 818 -19.53 -3.75 28.29
N ASP A 819 -18.95 -2.90 29.15
CA ASP A 819 -19.41 -2.72 30.54
C ASP A 819 -20.65 -1.82 30.69
N GLY A 820 -21.11 -1.19 29.60
CA GLY A 820 -22.27 -0.30 29.59
C GLY A 820 -22.06 1.07 30.24
N VAL A 821 -20.86 1.37 30.76
CA VAL A 821 -20.59 2.60 31.51
C VAL A 821 -19.47 3.45 30.89
N THR A 822 -18.41 2.81 30.38
CA THR A 822 -17.22 3.50 29.88
C THR A 822 -17.47 4.06 28.48
N ASP A 823 -17.25 5.36 28.29
CA ASP A 823 -17.31 5.97 26.95
C ASP A 823 -16.10 5.59 26.10
N LEU A 824 -16.37 5.18 24.86
CA LEU A 824 -15.42 4.94 23.78
C LEU A 824 -15.68 5.95 22.67
N TYR A 825 -14.63 6.64 22.23
CA TYR A 825 -14.68 7.70 21.23
C TYR A 825 -14.24 7.13 19.88
N GLY A 826 -14.86 7.57 18.78
CA GLY A 826 -14.56 7.06 17.45
C GLY A 826 -14.87 8.02 16.33
N ILE A 827 -14.48 7.61 15.12
CA ILE A 827 -14.61 8.35 13.88
C ILE A 827 -15.29 7.47 12.83
N MET A 828 -16.20 8.06 12.06
CA MET A 828 -16.95 7.44 10.97
C MET A 828 -16.69 8.14 9.64
N TRP A 829 -16.27 7.37 8.64
CA TRP A 829 -16.19 7.79 7.25
C TRP A 829 -17.37 7.25 6.46
N LYS A 830 -17.96 8.11 5.62
CA LYS A 830 -19.10 7.78 4.76
C LYS A 830 -18.71 7.92 3.29
N PRO A 831 -19.43 7.23 2.38
CA PRO A 831 -19.31 7.48 0.94
C PRO A 831 -19.54 8.97 0.61
N TYR A 832 -18.87 9.49 -0.42
CA TYR A 832 -19.02 10.89 -0.83
C TYR A 832 -20.45 11.16 -1.34
N ASP A 833 -21.06 10.17 -2.00
CA ASP A 833 -22.44 10.14 -2.49
C ASP A 833 -23.44 9.55 -1.47
N PHE A 834 -23.08 9.55 -0.18
CA PHE A 834 -23.88 8.99 0.89
C PHE A 834 -25.35 9.41 0.83
N ASP A 835 -26.23 8.42 0.87
CA ASP A 835 -27.68 8.56 0.93
C ASP A 835 -28.18 7.95 2.25
N PRO A 836 -28.73 8.75 3.18
CA PRO A 836 -29.21 8.25 4.47
C PRO A 836 -30.34 7.22 4.36
N ASN A 837 -30.98 7.07 3.20
CA ASN A 837 -32.04 6.09 2.96
C ASN A 837 -31.51 4.72 2.47
N LYS A 838 -30.21 4.62 2.13
CA LYS A 838 -29.58 3.36 1.73
C LYS A 838 -29.01 2.60 2.93
N LYS A 839 -28.91 1.27 2.78
CA LYS A 839 -28.28 0.36 3.74
C LYS A 839 -26.86 0.01 3.29
N TYR A 840 -25.88 0.37 4.09
CA TYR A 840 -24.46 0.16 3.82
C TYR A 840 -23.87 -0.89 4.76
N PRO A 841 -22.96 -1.76 4.28
CA PRO A 841 -22.13 -2.57 5.16
C PRO A 841 -21.24 -1.66 6.03
N ILE A 842 -20.81 -2.18 7.17
CA ILE A 842 -19.90 -1.49 8.09
C ILE A 842 -18.59 -2.25 8.23
N VAL A 843 -17.47 -1.52 8.23
CA VAL A 843 -16.13 -2.07 8.45
C VAL A 843 -15.47 -1.38 9.64
N SER A 844 -15.01 -2.17 10.62
CA SER A 844 -14.20 -1.68 11.74
C SER A 844 -12.71 -1.73 11.40
N GLN A 845 -12.04 -0.57 11.42
CA GLN A 845 -10.59 -0.45 11.40
C GLN A 845 -10.09 -0.51 12.85
N VAL A 846 -9.27 -1.51 13.18
CA VAL A 846 -8.89 -1.78 14.57
C VAL A 846 -7.38 -1.77 14.81
N TYR A 847 -6.99 -1.42 16.03
CA TYR A 847 -5.63 -1.58 16.57
C TYR A 847 -5.68 -1.65 18.12
N PRO A 848 -5.57 -2.84 18.75
CA PRO A 848 -5.58 -3.00 20.20
C PRO A 848 -4.15 -2.86 20.76
N GLY A 849 -3.48 -1.75 20.47
CA GLY A 849 -2.18 -1.46 21.07
C GLY A 849 -2.35 -0.86 22.46
N PRO A 850 -1.79 -1.44 23.55
CA PRO A 850 -1.90 -0.87 24.88
C PRO A 850 -1.30 0.54 25.07
N PHE A 851 -0.53 0.99 24.07
CA PHE A 851 0.22 2.24 24.06
C PHE A 851 -0.38 3.29 23.12
N THR A 852 -1.42 2.97 22.34
CA THR A 852 -1.99 3.90 21.36
C THR A 852 -3.41 3.51 20.92
N GLU A 853 -4.28 4.51 20.74
CA GLU A 853 -5.58 4.32 20.10
C GLU A 853 -5.47 4.61 18.59
N THR A 854 -6.29 3.92 17.80
CA THR A 854 -6.33 4.15 16.35
C THR A 854 -7.18 5.36 15.93
N VAL A 855 -7.74 6.09 16.91
CA VAL A 855 -8.67 7.19 16.70
C VAL A 855 -7.88 8.49 16.54
N TRP A 856 -8.03 9.12 15.38
CA TRP A 856 -7.45 10.44 15.12
C TRP A 856 -8.11 11.52 15.98
N THR A 857 -7.28 12.36 16.62
CA THR A 857 -7.76 13.45 17.47
C THR A 857 -7.75 14.80 16.74
N ASP A 858 -6.89 14.94 15.74
CA ASP A 858 -6.62 16.12 14.92
C ASP A 858 -7.07 15.90 13.46
N PHE A 859 -7.14 16.99 12.72
CA PHE A 859 -7.39 17.00 11.28
C PHE A 859 -6.28 16.24 10.55
N THR A 860 -6.66 15.30 9.69
CA THR A 860 -5.73 14.64 8.78
C THR A 860 -6.44 14.14 7.53
N VAL A 861 -5.77 14.28 6.38
CA VAL A 861 -6.09 13.55 5.15
C VAL A 861 -5.08 12.43 4.87
N PHE A 862 -4.04 12.33 5.71
CA PHE A 862 -2.96 11.35 5.67
C PHE A 862 -3.29 10.12 6.51
N ASP A 863 -4.50 9.61 6.34
CA ASP A 863 -4.96 8.47 7.11
C ASP A 863 -4.14 7.22 6.78
N ARG A 864 -3.32 6.77 7.75
CA ARG A 864 -2.43 5.61 7.62
C ARG A 864 -3.13 4.30 7.23
N TYR A 865 -4.45 4.21 7.43
CA TYR A 865 -5.27 3.05 7.07
C TYR A 865 -6.14 3.25 5.84
N ASN A 866 -6.09 4.44 5.23
CA ASN A 866 -6.81 4.80 4.01
C ASN A 866 -8.33 4.53 4.08
N ASN A 867 -8.92 4.82 5.24
CA ASN A 867 -10.35 4.62 5.54
C ASN A 867 -11.24 5.43 4.61
N THR A 868 -10.84 6.67 4.28
CA THR A 868 -11.57 7.53 3.35
C THR A 868 -11.78 6.84 2.01
N ALA A 869 -10.72 6.27 1.41
CA ALA A 869 -10.80 5.56 0.13
C ALA A 869 -11.64 4.28 0.22
N LEU A 870 -11.54 3.54 1.34
CA LEU A 870 -12.36 2.34 1.56
C LEU A 870 -13.85 2.69 1.66
N ALA A 871 -14.21 3.79 2.33
CA ALA A 871 -15.59 4.23 2.46
C ALA A 871 -16.24 4.52 1.08
N GLN A 872 -15.44 4.94 0.10
CA GLN A 872 -15.93 5.22 -1.26
C GLN A 872 -16.33 3.97 -2.05
N ARG A 873 -16.12 2.77 -1.49
CA ARG A 873 -16.65 1.51 -2.05
C ARG A 873 -18.10 1.25 -1.64
N GLY A 874 -18.82 2.27 -1.13
CA GLY A 874 -20.16 2.10 -0.58
C GLY A 874 -20.13 1.42 0.78
N ILE A 875 -19.18 1.78 1.64
CA ILE A 875 -18.96 1.17 2.95
C ILE A 875 -18.96 2.27 4.02
N ILE A 876 -19.61 2.02 5.16
CA ILE A 876 -19.39 2.83 6.36
C ILE A 876 -18.13 2.30 7.04
N VAL A 877 -17.08 3.11 7.12
CA VAL A 877 -15.84 2.72 7.80
C VAL A 877 -15.80 3.42 9.14
N VAL A 878 -15.47 2.70 10.21
CA VAL A 878 -15.34 3.27 11.55
C VAL A 878 -14.04 2.85 12.19
N CYS A 879 -13.54 3.71 13.07
CA CYS A 879 -12.57 3.31 14.08
C CYS A 879 -13.02 3.87 15.44
N MET A 880 -12.70 3.17 16.53
CA MET A 880 -13.02 3.61 17.88
C MET A 880 -12.00 3.06 18.88
N GLY A 881 -11.88 3.74 20.02
CA GLY A 881 -11.09 3.24 21.14
C GLY A 881 -11.69 1.98 21.75
N HIS A 882 -10.87 1.24 22.48
CA HIS A 882 -11.28 0.09 23.31
C HIS A 882 -10.67 0.29 24.69
N ARG A 883 -11.31 -0.22 25.76
CA ARG A 883 -10.68 -0.17 27.09
C ARG A 883 -9.30 -0.81 27.02
N GLY A 884 -8.27 -0.13 27.51
CA GLY A 884 -6.88 -0.58 27.39
C GLY A 884 -6.13 -0.01 26.19
N GLY A 885 -6.77 0.76 25.29
CA GLY A 885 -6.10 1.34 24.11
C GLY A 885 -5.42 2.69 24.34
N SER A 886 -5.90 3.50 25.28
CA SER A 886 -5.35 4.85 25.56
C SER A 886 -4.52 4.85 26.83
N PRO A 887 -3.22 5.19 26.75
CA PRO A 887 -2.36 5.37 27.91
C PRO A 887 -2.64 6.71 28.63
N TYR A 888 -3.49 7.58 28.07
CA TYR A 888 -3.77 8.92 28.56
C TYR A 888 -5.00 8.99 29.49
N ARG A 889 -5.77 7.91 29.58
CA ARG A 889 -6.92 7.82 30.49
C ARG A 889 -6.48 7.40 31.90
N ASP A 890 -7.44 7.16 32.79
CA ASP A 890 -7.15 6.65 34.12
C ASP A 890 -6.44 5.29 34.06
N LYS A 891 -5.79 4.93 35.16
CA LYS A 891 -5.01 3.68 35.29
C LYS A 891 -5.82 2.45 34.92
N LYS A 892 -7.08 2.37 35.36
CA LYS A 892 -7.93 1.20 35.13
C LYS A 892 -8.26 1.06 33.64
N TYR A 893 -8.53 2.16 32.94
CA TYR A 893 -8.67 2.14 31.49
C TYR A 893 -7.34 1.75 30.82
N ALA A 894 -6.24 2.43 31.14
CA ALA A 894 -4.94 2.25 30.49
C ALA A 894 -4.36 0.83 30.63
N THR A 895 -4.66 0.12 31.72
CA THR A 895 -4.13 -1.23 32.00
C THR A 895 -5.17 -2.33 31.85
N TYR A 896 -6.33 -2.06 31.24
CA TYR A 896 -7.40 -3.05 31.08
C TYR A 896 -6.98 -4.29 30.26
N CYS A 897 -6.00 -4.13 29.37
CA CYS A 897 -5.44 -5.21 28.56
C CYS A 897 -4.54 -6.18 29.34
N TYR A 898 -4.11 -5.82 30.57
CA TYR A 898 -3.09 -6.57 31.29
C TYR A 898 -3.49 -8.03 31.52
N GLY A 899 -2.63 -8.97 31.10
CA GLY A 899 -2.89 -10.41 31.20
C GLY A 899 -3.91 -10.95 30.19
N ASN A 900 -4.45 -10.12 29.30
CA ASN A 900 -5.49 -10.49 28.35
C ASN A 900 -5.25 -9.90 26.94
N LEU A 901 -4.00 -9.91 26.47
CA LEU A 901 -3.62 -9.23 25.23
C LEU A 901 -4.40 -9.64 23.98
N ARG A 902 -4.86 -10.89 23.88
CA ARG A 902 -5.61 -11.37 22.72
C ARG A 902 -7.07 -10.87 22.70
N ASP A 903 -7.75 -10.94 23.84
CA ASP A 903 -9.22 -10.89 23.87
C ASP A 903 -9.79 -9.55 24.37
N TYR A 904 -8.99 -8.68 25.01
CA TYR A 904 -9.52 -7.56 25.80
C TYR A 904 -10.39 -6.57 25.01
N ALA A 905 -10.08 -6.32 23.74
CA ALA A 905 -10.75 -5.32 22.91
C ALA A 905 -11.99 -5.87 22.17
N LEU A 906 -12.15 -7.20 22.07
CA LEU A 906 -13.10 -7.80 21.11
C LEU A 906 -14.55 -7.52 21.44
N ALA A 907 -14.91 -7.58 22.73
CA ALA A 907 -16.28 -7.30 23.18
C ALA A 907 -16.66 -5.83 23.01
N ASP A 908 -15.72 -4.91 23.23
CA ASP A 908 -15.92 -3.48 23.07
C ASP A 908 -16.19 -3.12 21.61
N ASP A 909 -15.45 -3.72 20.67
CA ASP A 909 -15.65 -3.48 19.23
C ASP A 909 -17.03 -3.93 18.75
N LYS A 910 -17.41 -5.18 19.04
CA LYS A 910 -18.73 -5.72 18.68
C LYS A 910 -19.86 -4.86 19.28
N CYS A 911 -19.77 -4.53 20.57
CA CYS A 911 -20.78 -3.73 21.27
C CYS A 911 -20.91 -2.32 20.69
N GLY A 912 -19.79 -1.69 20.31
CA GLY A 912 -19.80 -0.38 19.67
C GLY A 912 -20.48 -0.40 18.29
N LEU A 913 -20.18 -1.41 17.46
CA LEU A 913 -20.80 -1.58 16.15
C LEU A 913 -22.32 -1.82 16.24
N GLU A 914 -22.76 -2.62 17.21
CA GLU A 914 -24.19 -2.84 17.48
C GLU A 914 -24.92 -1.55 17.90
N GLN A 915 -24.28 -0.72 18.75
CA GLN A 915 -24.82 0.58 19.14
C GLN A 915 -24.91 1.55 17.97
N LEU A 916 -23.90 1.58 17.10
CA LEU A 916 -23.93 2.40 15.89
C LEU A 916 -25.06 1.96 14.96
N ALA A 917 -25.23 0.66 14.72
CA ALA A 917 -26.31 0.16 13.87
C ALA A 917 -27.71 0.46 14.45
N LYS A 918 -27.85 0.43 15.78
CA LYS A 918 -29.08 0.85 16.45
C LYS A 918 -29.35 2.35 16.30
N LYS A 919 -28.30 3.17 16.36
CA LYS A 919 -28.39 4.64 16.26
C LYS A 919 -28.62 5.12 14.83
N TYR A 920 -28.03 4.44 13.85
CA TYR A 920 -27.98 4.87 12.46
C TYR A 920 -28.66 3.84 11.54
N PRO A 921 -29.90 4.11 11.08
CA PRO A 921 -30.64 3.17 10.24
C PRO A 921 -29.98 2.86 8.90
N PHE A 922 -29.03 3.65 8.41
CA PHE A 922 -28.31 3.35 7.18
C PHE A 922 -27.22 2.27 7.35
N ILE A 923 -26.91 1.84 8.58
CA ILE A 923 -25.93 0.76 8.83
C ILE A 923 -26.64 -0.60 8.78
N ASP A 924 -26.03 -1.54 8.06
CA ASP A 924 -26.44 -2.94 8.01
C ASP A 924 -25.52 -3.81 8.87
N ILE A 925 -26.01 -4.15 10.06
CA ILE A 925 -25.27 -4.96 11.04
C ILE A 925 -25.12 -6.43 10.65
N ASN A 926 -25.77 -6.89 9.57
CA ASN A 926 -25.58 -8.25 9.06
C ASN A 926 -24.39 -8.36 8.09
N ARG A 927 -23.86 -7.22 7.62
CA ARG A 927 -22.68 -7.13 6.75
C ARG A 927 -21.56 -6.36 7.45
N VAL A 928 -20.89 -7.03 8.38
CA VAL A 928 -19.78 -6.48 9.17
C VAL A 928 -18.45 -6.99 8.66
N GLY A 929 -17.53 -6.08 8.35
CA GLY A 929 -16.13 -6.37 8.09
C GLY A 929 -15.21 -5.84 9.18
N ILE A 930 -13.97 -6.33 9.21
CA ILE A 930 -12.93 -5.86 10.14
C ILE A 930 -11.55 -5.91 9.48
N PHE A 931 -10.71 -4.92 9.71
CA PHE A 931 -9.31 -4.99 9.29
C PHE A 931 -8.36 -4.28 10.22
N GLY A 932 -7.09 -4.66 10.12
CA GLY A 932 -6.01 -3.98 10.82
C GLY A 932 -4.63 -4.41 10.32
N HIS A 933 -3.62 -3.70 10.79
CA HIS A 933 -2.21 -3.98 10.55
C HIS A 933 -1.51 -4.21 11.89
N SER A 934 -0.48 -5.06 11.94
CA SER A 934 0.27 -5.34 13.17
C SER A 934 -0.65 -5.85 14.29
N GLY A 935 -0.66 -5.24 15.47
CA GLY A 935 -1.63 -5.55 16.54
C GLY A 935 -3.09 -5.59 16.06
N GLY A 936 -3.47 -4.72 15.12
CA GLY A 936 -4.81 -4.67 14.53
C GLY A 936 -5.14 -5.92 13.70
N ALA A 937 -4.16 -6.52 13.04
CA ALA A 937 -4.33 -7.76 12.30
C ALA A 937 -4.54 -8.96 13.24
N ALA A 938 -3.85 -8.98 14.39
CA ALA A 938 -4.11 -9.95 15.44
C ALA A 938 -5.55 -9.81 15.99
N MET A 939 -6.03 -8.58 16.21
CA MET A 939 -7.42 -8.32 16.59
C MET A 939 -8.42 -8.77 15.54
N ALA A 940 -8.20 -8.44 14.27
CA ALA A 940 -9.12 -8.77 13.19
C ALA A 940 -9.37 -10.29 13.12
N VAL A 941 -8.30 -11.09 13.17
CA VAL A 941 -8.41 -12.55 13.18
C VAL A 941 -9.09 -13.06 14.45
N SER A 942 -8.69 -12.59 15.63
CA SER A 942 -9.28 -13.04 16.90
C SER A 942 -10.76 -12.69 17.02
N ALA A 943 -11.18 -11.50 16.56
CA ALA A 943 -12.58 -11.08 16.50
C ALA A 943 -13.39 -11.96 15.54
N MET A 944 -12.88 -12.20 14.33
CA MET A 944 -13.52 -13.08 13.35
C MET A 944 -13.66 -14.52 13.85
N CYS A 945 -12.73 -15.01 14.66
CA CYS A 945 -12.79 -16.38 15.17
C CYS A 945 -13.52 -16.50 16.52
N THR A 946 -13.67 -15.41 17.27
CA THR A 946 -14.45 -15.37 18.52
C THR A 946 -15.92 -15.12 18.25
N TYR A 947 -16.23 -14.26 17.27
CA TYR A 947 -17.59 -13.93 16.83
C TYR A 947 -17.78 -14.23 15.33
N PRO A 948 -17.64 -15.50 14.91
CA PRO A 948 -17.59 -15.88 13.50
C PRO A 948 -18.91 -15.70 12.74
N ASP A 949 -20.02 -15.59 13.47
CA ASP A 949 -21.32 -15.27 12.88
C ASP A 949 -21.57 -13.77 12.77
N PHE A 950 -20.74 -12.93 13.40
CA PHE A 950 -20.87 -11.47 13.34
C PHE A 950 -19.97 -10.87 12.24
N TYR A 951 -18.66 -11.13 12.29
CA TYR A 951 -17.70 -10.61 11.30
C TYR A 951 -17.64 -11.52 10.06
N LYS A 952 -18.05 -10.99 8.92
CA LYS A 952 -18.20 -11.73 7.65
C LYS A 952 -16.93 -11.74 6.81
N VAL A 953 -16.19 -10.63 6.81
CA VAL A 953 -15.00 -10.44 5.99
C VAL A 953 -13.93 -9.75 6.81
N GLY A 954 -12.67 -10.19 6.71
CA GLY A 954 -11.58 -9.44 7.29
C GLY A 954 -10.27 -9.51 6.53
N VAL A 955 -9.47 -8.47 6.77
CA VAL A 955 -8.13 -8.29 6.19
C VAL A 955 -7.14 -8.07 7.32
N ALA A 956 -6.15 -8.93 7.44
CA ALA A 956 -5.16 -8.92 8.51
C ALA A 956 -3.75 -8.83 7.92
N SER A 957 -3.08 -7.70 8.12
CA SER A 957 -1.77 -7.38 7.55
C SER A 957 -0.66 -7.40 8.62
N SER A 958 0.40 -8.18 8.42
CA SER A 958 1.55 -8.36 9.33
C SER A 958 1.14 -8.56 10.79
N GLY A 959 0.24 -9.52 11.07
CA GLY A 959 -0.31 -9.72 12.42
C GLY A 959 0.57 -10.54 13.35
N ASN A 960 0.73 -10.09 14.60
CA ASN A 960 1.36 -10.82 15.69
C ASN A 960 0.40 -11.86 16.30
N HIS A 961 0.12 -12.93 15.54
CA HIS A 961 -0.85 -13.97 15.88
C HIS A 961 -0.43 -14.89 17.05
N ASP A 962 0.87 -14.98 17.33
CA ASP A 962 1.46 -15.67 18.47
C ASP A 962 2.47 -14.75 19.20
N ASN A 963 2.01 -14.14 20.28
CA ASN A 963 2.84 -13.25 21.10
C ASN A 963 3.93 -13.96 21.92
N THR A 964 4.00 -15.31 21.92
CA THR A 964 5.15 -16.04 22.53
C THR A 964 6.43 -15.89 21.71
N ILE A 965 6.31 -15.62 20.40
CA ILE A 965 7.44 -15.39 19.49
C ILE A 965 7.50 -13.95 18.99
N TYR A 966 6.99 -13.00 19.77
CA TYR A 966 7.01 -11.56 19.44
C TYR A 966 7.98 -10.79 20.35
N ASN A 967 7.99 -9.45 20.27
CA ASN A 967 8.89 -8.59 21.03
C ASN A 967 8.77 -8.81 22.54
N ARG A 968 9.88 -9.20 23.21
CA ARG A 968 9.96 -9.40 24.67
C ARG A 968 9.37 -8.23 25.46
N THR A 969 9.90 -7.03 25.25
CA THR A 969 9.57 -5.85 26.06
C THR A 969 8.08 -5.54 25.97
N TRP A 970 7.48 -5.68 24.79
CA TRP A 970 6.05 -5.47 24.61
C TRP A 970 5.22 -6.57 25.28
N GLY A 971 5.52 -7.85 25.00
CA GLY A 971 4.79 -8.98 25.57
C GLY A 971 4.82 -8.99 27.10
N GLU A 972 6.01 -8.89 27.70
CA GLU A 972 6.18 -8.97 29.15
C GLU A 972 5.55 -7.79 29.90
N THR A 973 5.52 -6.58 29.30
CA THR A 973 4.89 -5.42 29.93
C THR A 973 3.37 -5.58 29.99
N TYR A 974 2.75 -5.95 28.86
CA TYR A 974 1.30 -5.87 28.72
C TYR A 974 0.57 -7.20 28.94
N GLN A 975 1.21 -8.36 28.74
CA GLN A 975 0.66 -9.62 29.21
C GLN A 975 1.07 -9.90 30.66
N GLY A 976 2.22 -9.35 31.08
CA GLY A 976 2.87 -9.70 32.32
C GLY A 976 3.87 -10.84 32.15
N ILE A 977 4.83 -10.88 33.07
CA ILE A 977 5.76 -11.98 33.26
C ILE A 977 5.88 -12.24 34.76
N GLY A 978 5.88 -13.52 35.16
CA GLY A 978 6.11 -13.92 36.56
C GLY A 978 7.57 -13.67 36.99
N GLU A 979 7.84 -13.73 38.29
CA GLU A 979 9.23 -13.67 38.80
C GLU A 979 10.07 -14.88 38.40
N ASP A 980 9.41 -16.01 38.09
CA ASP A 980 10.02 -17.22 37.54
C ASP A 980 10.42 -17.06 36.05
N ASN A 981 10.11 -15.93 35.43
CA ASN A 981 10.26 -15.63 34.00
C ASN A 981 9.40 -16.51 33.09
N HIS A 982 8.31 -17.10 33.61
CA HIS A 982 7.36 -17.81 32.77
C HIS A 982 6.43 -16.81 32.04
N PHE A 983 6.29 -17.00 30.73
CA PHE A 983 5.41 -16.19 29.90
C PHE A 983 4.32 -17.07 29.26
N THR A 984 3.06 -16.70 29.47
CA THR A 984 1.91 -17.37 28.86
C THR A 984 0.94 -16.35 28.29
N VAL A 985 0.53 -16.57 27.05
CA VAL A 985 -0.45 -15.74 26.36
C VAL A 985 -1.32 -16.64 25.50
N LYS A 986 -2.61 -16.32 25.42
CA LYS A 986 -3.49 -16.97 24.46
C LYS A 986 -3.14 -16.52 23.04
N THR A 987 -3.20 -17.42 22.08
CA THR A 987 -2.80 -17.14 20.69
C THR A 987 -4.00 -17.18 19.75
N ASN A 988 -3.88 -16.58 18.57
CA ASN A 988 -4.92 -16.72 17.53
C ASN A 988 -4.96 -18.13 16.94
N LEU A 989 -3.88 -18.90 17.10
CA LEU A 989 -3.76 -20.28 16.66
C LEU A 989 -4.90 -21.14 17.24
N GLU A 990 -5.16 -21.00 18.54
CA GLU A 990 -6.24 -21.69 19.26
C GLU A 990 -7.65 -21.43 18.70
N LEU A 991 -7.83 -20.28 18.02
CA LEU A 991 -9.11 -19.83 17.49
C LEU A 991 -9.30 -20.17 16.01
N ALA A 992 -8.26 -20.59 15.28
CA ALA A 992 -8.29 -20.78 13.83
C ALA A 992 -9.45 -21.67 13.36
N LYS A 993 -9.71 -22.79 14.06
CA LYS A 993 -10.84 -23.70 13.84
C LYS A 993 -12.23 -23.06 13.85
N ASN A 994 -12.38 -21.87 14.40
CA ASN A 994 -13.68 -21.19 14.47
C ASN A 994 -13.96 -20.31 13.25
N LEU A 995 -12.98 -20.08 12.36
CA LEU A 995 -13.18 -19.23 11.19
C LEU A 995 -14.34 -19.74 10.32
N LYS A 996 -15.29 -18.83 10.02
CA LYS A 996 -16.42 -19.02 9.08
C LYS A 996 -16.39 -18.02 7.91
N GLY A 997 -16.01 -16.78 8.19
CA GLY A 997 -15.98 -15.68 7.21
C GLY A 997 -14.81 -15.74 6.22
N LYS A 998 -14.75 -14.75 5.31
CA LYS A 998 -13.68 -14.60 4.32
C LYS A 998 -12.50 -13.83 4.92
N LEU A 999 -11.31 -14.44 4.95
CA LEU A 999 -10.11 -13.84 5.55
C LEU A 999 -8.99 -13.69 4.51
N LEU A 1000 -8.47 -12.46 4.36
CA LEU A 1000 -7.24 -12.18 3.62
C LEU A 1000 -6.10 -11.92 4.62
N LEU A 1001 -5.07 -12.76 4.57
CA LEU A 1001 -3.83 -12.59 5.30
C LEU A 1001 -2.79 -11.89 4.40
N VAL A 1002 -2.11 -10.87 4.93
CA VAL A 1002 -1.04 -10.16 4.21
C VAL A 1002 0.19 -10.10 5.10
N THR A 1003 1.39 -10.28 4.55
CA THR A 1003 2.64 -10.15 5.33
C THR A 1003 3.80 -9.74 4.44
N GLY A 1004 4.71 -8.91 4.97
CA GLY A 1004 6.02 -8.69 4.36
C GLY A 1004 6.89 -9.96 4.50
N GLU A 1005 7.62 -10.32 3.46
CA GLU A 1005 8.51 -11.50 3.47
C GLU A 1005 9.69 -11.34 4.44
N SER A 1006 10.17 -10.11 4.62
CA SER A 1006 11.39 -9.79 5.37
C SER A 1006 11.08 -8.87 6.56
N ASP A 1007 9.93 -9.07 7.22
CA ASP A 1007 9.50 -8.31 8.40
C ASP A 1007 10.30 -8.73 9.64
N GLU A 1008 11.25 -7.91 10.08
CA GLU A 1008 12.03 -8.18 11.29
C GLU A 1008 11.31 -7.79 12.60
N ASN A 1009 10.19 -7.06 12.52
CA ASN A 1009 9.39 -6.67 13.67
C ASN A 1009 8.35 -7.75 14.01
N VAL A 1010 7.37 -7.96 13.12
CA VAL A 1010 6.42 -9.08 13.19
C VAL A 1010 6.90 -10.16 12.24
N HIS A 1011 7.77 -11.02 12.75
CA HIS A 1011 8.40 -12.07 11.95
C HIS A 1011 7.37 -12.87 11.12
N PRO A 1012 7.59 -13.16 9.82
CA PRO A 1012 6.62 -13.84 8.96
C PRO A 1012 6.12 -15.19 9.50
N ALA A 1013 6.92 -15.83 10.37
CA ALA A 1013 6.52 -17.02 11.12
C ALA A 1013 5.21 -16.83 11.90
N GLN A 1014 4.88 -15.61 12.34
CA GLN A 1014 3.62 -15.26 12.99
C GLN A 1014 2.41 -15.61 12.11
N THR A 1015 2.42 -15.10 10.87
CA THR A 1015 1.39 -15.37 9.86
C THR A 1015 1.40 -16.84 9.45
N LEU A 1016 2.57 -17.43 9.20
CA LEU A 1016 2.69 -18.81 8.74
C LEU A 1016 2.21 -19.83 9.79
N ARG A 1017 2.38 -19.55 11.09
CA ARG A 1017 1.84 -20.42 12.15
C ARG A 1017 0.32 -20.40 12.20
N LEU A 1018 -0.31 -19.24 11.97
CA LEU A 1018 -1.77 -19.17 11.83
C LEU A 1018 -2.25 -19.92 10.58
N VAL A 1019 -1.55 -19.74 9.46
CA VAL A 1019 -1.82 -20.47 8.20
C VAL A 1019 -1.77 -21.98 8.41
N ASN A 1020 -0.78 -22.48 9.16
CA ASN A 1020 -0.70 -23.89 9.51
C ASN A 1020 -1.98 -24.40 10.20
N GLU A 1021 -2.44 -23.72 11.25
CA GLU A 1021 -3.67 -24.12 11.94
C GLU A 1021 -4.91 -24.04 11.05
N LEU A 1022 -5.03 -23.00 10.23
CA LEU A 1022 -6.13 -22.87 9.27
C LEU A 1022 -6.13 -24.05 8.27
N ILE A 1023 -4.97 -24.50 7.81
CA ILE A 1023 -4.84 -25.67 6.92
C ILE A 1023 -5.25 -26.94 7.66
N LEU A 1024 -4.73 -27.18 8.87
CA LEU A 1024 -5.04 -28.36 9.67
C LEU A 1024 -6.54 -28.47 10.01
N ASP A 1025 -7.19 -27.33 10.23
CA ASP A 1025 -8.62 -27.22 10.51
C ASP A 1025 -9.50 -27.12 9.24
N ASN A 1026 -8.92 -27.30 8.05
CA ASN A 1026 -9.60 -27.23 6.74
C ASN A 1026 -10.40 -25.93 6.55
N LYS A 1027 -9.78 -24.79 6.86
CA LYS A 1027 -10.34 -23.44 6.73
C LYS A 1027 -9.88 -22.76 5.46
N ASN A 1028 -10.81 -22.08 4.79
CA ASN A 1028 -10.51 -21.30 3.59
C ASN A 1028 -10.02 -19.90 3.97
N PHE A 1029 -8.93 -19.46 3.36
CA PHE A 1029 -8.37 -18.11 3.49
C PHE A 1029 -7.64 -17.74 2.19
N ASP A 1030 -7.46 -16.44 1.98
CA ASP A 1030 -6.61 -15.88 0.94
C ASP A 1030 -5.31 -15.34 1.57
N MET A 1031 -4.19 -15.40 0.85
CA MET A 1031 -2.90 -14.92 1.34
C MET A 1031 -2.15 -14.09 0.30
N LEU A 1032 -1.53 -13.00 0.73
CA LEU A 1032 -0.61 -12.17 -0.04
C LEU A 1032 0.71 -11.99 0.71
N VAL A 1033 1.79 -12.55 0.19
CA VAL A 1033 3.15 -12.29 0.67
C VAL A 1033 3.78 -11.21 -0.19
N LEU A 1034 4.30 -10.16 0.43
CA LEU A 1034 4.94 -9.04 -0.26
C LEU A 1034 6.48 -9.25 -0.29
N PRO A 1035 7.08 -9.54 -1.46
CA PRO A 1035 8.51 -9.91 -1.55
C PRO A 1035 9.45 -8.80 -1.10
N GLY A 1036 10.45 -9.15 -0.27
CA GLY A 1036 11.46 -8.23 0.26
C GLY A 1036 10.94 -7.11 1.16
N GLN A 1037 9.64 -7.07 1.48
CA GLN A 1037 9.04 -6.00 2.27
C GLN A 1037 9.20 -6.25 3.77
N SER A 1038 9.40 -5.16 4.52
CA SER A 1038 9.53 -5.16 5.98
C SER A 1038 8.16 -5.03 6.67
N HIS A 1039 8.13 -4.60 7.95
CA HIS A 1039 6.89 -4.31 8.67
C HIS A 1039 6.05 -3.22 8.02
N HIS A 1040 6.72 -2.17 7.54
CA HIS A 1040 6.11 -1.14 6.72
C HIS A 1040 6.46 -1.43 5.26
N TYR A 1041 5.47 -1.25 4.38
CA TYR A 1041 5.62 -1.53 2.97
C TYR A 1041 6.06 -0.27 2.23
N ASP A 1042 6.99 -0.43 1.29
CA ASP A 1042 7.40 0.61 0.37
C ASP A 1042 6.18 1.09 -0.45
N PRO A 1043 6.17 2.36 -0.91
CA PRO A 1043 4.98 2.98 -1.51
C PRO A 1043 4.28 2.17 -2.60
N ALA A 1044 5.02 1.48 -3.47
CA ALA A 1044 4.43 0.67 -4.55
C ALA A 1044 3.68 -0.57 -4.00
N TYR A 1045 4.25 -1.26 -3.01
CA TYR A 1045 3.64 -2.43 -2.37
C TYR A 1045 2.48 -2.02 -1.46
N GLN A 1046 2.62 -0.89 -0.75
CA GLN A 1046 1.54 -0.32 0.04
C GLN A 1046 0.32 0.01 -0.83
N SER A 1047 0.52 0.71 -1.95
CA SER A 1047 -0.56 1.03 -2.90
C SER A 1047 -1.24 -0.23 -3.47
N TYR A 1048 -0.46 -1.26 -3.78
CA TYR A 1048 -1.00 -2.55 -4.24
C TYR A 1048 -1.84 -3.24 -3.16
N PHE A 1049 -1.33 -3.30 -1.92
CA PHE A 1049 -2.05 -3.87 -0.78
C PHE A 1049 -3.36 -3.11 -0.51
N GLU A 1050 -3.33 -1.79 -0.51
CA GLU A 1050 -4.50 -0.95 -0.29
C GLU A 1050 -5.59 -1.19 -1.34
N LYS A 1051 -5.19 -1.30 -2.61
CA LYS A 1051 -6.09 -1.70 -3.69
C LYS A 1051 -6.66 -3.10 -3.47
N LYS A 1052 -5.83 -4.09 -3.09
CA LYS A 1052 -6.26 -5.47 -2.83
C LYS A 1052 -7.26 -5.54 -1.67
N LYS A 1053 -7.02 -4.79 -0.58
CA LYS A 1053 -7.93 -4.67 0.57
C LYS A 1053 -9.31 -4.16 0.15
N ARG A 1054 -9.36 -3.06 -0.60
CA ARG A 1054 -10.62 -2.51 -1.13
C ARG A 1054 -11.34 -3.53 -2.03
N ASP A 1055 -10.63 -4.11 -2.99
CA ASP A 1055 -11.20 -5.11 -3.91
C ASP A 1055 -11.77 -6.32 -3.15
N TYR A 1056 -11.11 -6.73 -2.05
CA TYR A 1056 -11.55 -7.85 -1.21
C TYR A 1056 -12.86 -7.55 -0.47
N PHE A 1057 -12.97 -6.38 0.17
CA PHE A 1057 -14.23 -5.96 0.80
C PHE A 1057 -15.35 -5.74 -0.21
N THR A 1058 -15.05 -5.16 -1.38
CA THR A 1058 -16.06 -5.01 -2.44
C THR A 1058 -16.61 -6.37 -2.88
N GLN A 1059 -15.72 -7.33 -3.17
CA GLN A 1059 -16.12 -8.66 -3.63
C GLN A 1059 -16.94 -9.43 -2.59
N TYR A 1060 -16.50 -9.42 -1.32
CA TYR A 1060 -17.03 -10.34 -0.33
C TYR A 1060 -17.97 -9.71 0.70
N LEU A 1061 -18.08 -8.38 0.78
CA LEU A 1061 -18.94 -7.69 1.74
C LEU A 1061 -19.99 -6.82 1.06
N VAL A 1062 -19.62 -6.08 0.02
CA VAL A 1062 -20.53 -5.16 -0.67
C VAL A 1062 -21.47 -5.90 -1.61
N ASN A 1063 -20.94 -6.84 -2.41
CA ASN A 1063 -21.69 -7.59 -3.42
C ASN A 1063 -22.48 -8.80 -2.88
N GLN A 1064 -22.72 -8.86 -1.56
CA GLN A 1064 -23.50 -9.92 -0.92
C GLN A 1064 -25.01 -9.62 -0.88
#